data_AF-A0A969Y708-F1
#
_entry.id   AF-A0A969Y708-F1
#
_cell.length_a   1.000
_cell.length_b   1.000
_cell.length_c   1.000
_cell.angle_alpha   90.00
_cell.angle_beta   90.00
_cell.angle_gamma   90.00
#
_symmetry.space_group_name_H-M   'P 1'
#
loop_
_entity.id
_entity.type
_entity.pdbx_description
1 polymer ?
#
loop_
_entity_poly.entity_id
_entity_poly.type
_entity_poly.pdbx_seq_one_letter_code
_entity_poly.pdbx_strand_id
1 'polypeptide(L)'
;MMKPKLVGITIVVGTVMCLSTAIAQLVTGTPQDNKLVPRSATFYVNLPPATTPPDNVNNNKTESLGVAISSSGNVIIGWEDDGDGLTDWEAVWTMYNPLGQPITPDTVVTSIDPAYAGQTITTRFMSYFRKDGSAISGRTGWGPKIKANLFGTGVGMGSSTWDLGKEVVEFAPWTDANEDDYPAVQLLTDDGKPIGIVAGVSSAYAQGAGSIRIGDWDYLSNGNIVIVGESRQEDDLVNKYGGAGKGRHVIFSIVDPAGNVVKAETLVSDTPTPGEMWHGVGVTKNGFGVRWSAGGRATVRLFDNNGNPVTPNIDLGTLTGKEIAAGGGRGDSAGFHGNGDNLYVAVCSGRDDQQVLHVWVTVLKADGTLVYSKSVSDDYVLTNVGGTDAAIDAKGRVFAVWDARIENDWVDNLVMGRVLDASGKPIGGTFYISESEYETSFAYYKSDNPRVFARGDQFAVVWRSNNSPDYSGTPVVAGRLFGVLYEPGTIEAEGLTRIVPDTVIDSPQYNALGNWEPYASVLGNSVFLIEANTFATNTADKQQFVVQLQPVDGSKPAKLTYAFYTDAGAPYGDEFNLSRQNGNPGRVAGDKRPGAVNYMTGAEVSPHGYPDLFNSDGRWDLFSSLLQNSSARYGCVQTFKLDLATLTPTPLSKVQDSANGRVTEGTLVGDQVTRFGGELACLDNGNFVSVVEDRSRVRRSDGNCVVATIFAPDGTVVKEAFKVADGDIWSNACAYRGGFAVRASGIIYFYDNDGNLRGQVDQAISGRNFDRGRGDGTRIQGHINSPYVFLAGTTGGMLVSLAAFDSRDFSFVSVQDVSEPGFPGTADRVGLAVDALNRVIVAWTSNPEGYEKSQVAARVMALNESAKTITPLTHSFFPFINTAKTGGIRSLQMNPAITTKQIMIAAKGEINMQNKPELGADSPTEVNFYTVFTHPAPAEDPTPGVGGPAPTLSVRLTGTTVTVSWAPAATGWVLQATDSLSTPNWTNVGTANPTVITVGPGAKFYRLQRQ
;
A
#
# COMPACT_ATOMS: atom_id res chain seq x y z
N MET A 1 -4.22 47.07 54.87
CA MET A 1 -3.36 48.15 55.39
C MET A 1 -1.91 47.81 55.09
N MET A 2 -1.14 48.79 54.58
CA MET A 2 0.34 48.92 54.50
C MET A 2 1.29 47.71 54.21
N LYS A 3 2.01 47.85 53.08
CA LYS A 3 3.43 47.44 52.83
C LYS A 3 4.40 48.26 53.73
N PRO A 4 5.77 48.10 53.78
CA PRO A 4 6.75 47.38 52.93
C PRO A 4 7.67 46.40 53.73
N LYS A 5 8.54 45.52 53.19
CA LYS A 5 9.66 45.54 52.18
C LYS A 5 11.02 46.14 52.64
N LEU A 6 12.02 45.23 52.72
CA LEU A 6 13.51 45.35 52.64
C LEU A 6 14.33 46.20 53.64
N VAL A 7 15.17 45.50 54.46
CA VAL A 7 16.67 45.55 54.58
C VAL A 7 17.11 44.22 55.26
N GLY A 8 18.27 43.56 55.03
CA GLY A 8 19.27 43.68 53.97
C GLY A 8 20.76 43.74 54.40
N ILE A 9 21.39 42.64 54.90
CA ILE A 9 22.85 42.57 55.19
C ILE A 9 23.53 41.27 54.69
N THR A 10 24.68 41.49 54.07
CA THR A 10 25.71 40.63 53.46
C THR A 10 26.35 39.56 54.36
N ILE A 11 26.84 38.44 53.78
CA ILE A 11 28.19 37.88 54.01
C ILE A 11 28.70 37.01 52.83
N VAL A 12 29.81 37.48 52.26
CA VAL A 12 30.98 36.85 51.60
C VAL A 12 30.91 35.41 51.03
N VAL A 13 31.36 35.30 49.77
CA VAL A 13 31.68 34.08 49.00
C VAL A 13 33.00 33.44 49.46
N GLY A 14 33.05 32.11 49.57
CA GLY A 14 34.26 31.36 49.96
C GLY A 14 34.26 29.88 49.55
N THR A 15 34.53 29.63 48.26
CA THR A 15 35.16 28.42 47.68
C THR A 15 34.80 27.02 48.25
N VAL A 16 33.83 26.36 47.62
CA VAL A 16 33.91 24.91 47.32
C VAL A 16 33.66 24.71 45.83
N MET A 17 34.66 25.02 45.01
CA MET A 17 34.79 24.44 43.66
C MET A 17 35.79 23.29 43.75
N CYS A 18 35.29 22.06 43.70
CA CYS A 18 35.95 20.85 43.19
C CYS A 18 35.13 19.60 43.58
N LEU A 19 33.94 19.44 42.99
CA LEU A 19 33.24 18.15 42.81
C LEU A 19 32.08 18.32 41.80
N SER A 20 32.36 19.00 40.70
CA SER A 20 31.48 19.09 39.52
C SER A 20 32.23 18.55 38.30
N THR A 21 32.76 17.33 38.43
CA THR A 21 33.02 16.49 37.26
C THR A 21 31.70 16.30 36.53
N ALA A 22 31.65 16.68 35.26
CA ALA A 22 30.44 16.62 34.46
C ALA A 22 29.92 15.17 34.39
N ILE A 23 28.81 14.90 35.07
CA ILE A 23 27.88 13.87 34.59
C ILE A 23 27.14 14.53 33.44
N ALA A 24 27.56 14.26 32.22
CA ALA A 24 26.71 14.46 31.07
C ALA A 24 25.57 13.46 31.19
N GLN A 25 24.46 13.87 31.80
CA GLN A 25 23.27 13.06 31.93
C GLN A 25 22.79 12.71 30.52
N LEU A 26 22.85 11.42 30.15
CA LEU A 26 22.35 10.95 28.86
C LEU A 26 20.84 11.18 28.81
N VAL A 27 20.43 12.27 28.14
CA VAL A 27 19.03 12.46 27.78
C VAL A 27 18.64 11.29 26.87
N THR A 28 17.65 10.51 27.30
CA THR A 28 17.08 9.41 26.51
C THR A 28 16.62 9.91 25.15
N GLY A 29 16.80 9.08 24.11
CA GLY A 29 16.43 9.45 22.75
C GLY A 29 14.92 9.60 22.57
N THR A 30 14.50 10.10 21.42
CA THR A 30 13.09 10.13 21.03
C THR A 30 12.74 8.95 20.10
N PRO A 31 11.44 8.58 19.99
CA PRO A 31 10.98 7.68 18.93
C PRO A 31 11.39 8.17 17.52
N GLN A 32 11.38 9.49 17.30
CA GLN A 32 11.70 10.12 16.02
C GLN A 32 13.17 9.93 15.61
N ASP A 33 14.10 9.92 16.58
CA ASP A 33 15.51 9.57 16.33
C ASP A 33 15.67 8.13 15.82
N ASN A 34 14.75 7.24 16.18
CA ASN A 34 14.67 5.86 15.70
C ASN A 34 13.84 5.71 14.42
N LYS A 35 13.47 6.82 13.76
CA LYS A 35 12.56 6.86 12.60
C LYS A 35 11.18 6.27 12.90
N LEU A 36 10.70 6.43 14.13
CA LEU A 36 9.33 6.13 14.53
C LEU A 36 8.53 7.41 14.80
N VAL A 37 7.27 7.43 14.36
CA VAL A 37 6.31 8.51 14.60
C VAL A 37 5.19 7.96 15.47
N PRO A 38 4.96 8.45 16.70
CA PRO A 38 3.81 8.03 17.49
C PRO A 38 2.49 8.27 16.74
N ARG A 39 1.68 7.22 16.58
CA ARG A 39 0.32 7.29 16.00
C ARG A 39 -0.78 7.43 17.07
N SER A 40 -0.40 7.30 18.33
CA SER A 40 -1.27 7.38 19.50
C SER A 40 -0.50 7.94 20.69
N ALA A 41 -1.23 8.55 21.63
CA ALA A 41 -0.78 8.66 23.00
C ALA A 41 -0.77 7.27 23.65
N THR A 42 -0.14 7.14 24.81
CA THR A 42 -0.28 5.95 25.65
C THR A 42 -1.74 5.79 26.07
N PHE A 43 -2.32 4.62 25.81
CA PHE A 43 -3.69 4.27 26.19
C PHE A 43 -3.67 3.05 27.12
N TYR A 44 -4.75 2.88 27.89
CA TYR A 44 -4.89 1.84 28.91
C TYR A 44 -6.12 0.96 28.58
N VAL A 45 -6.03 -0.34 28.86
CA VAL A 45 -7.01 -1.34 28.37
C VAL A 45 -7.97 -1.81 29.46
N ASN A 46 -7.45 -2.31 30.59
CA ASN A 46 -8.25 -2.91 31.66
C ASN A 46 -8.17 -2.05 32.94
N LEU A 47 -9.11 -1.12 33.10
CA LEU A 47 -9.07 -0.16 34.21
C LEU A 47 -9.71 -0.74 35.49
N PRO A 48 -9.31 -0.26 36.69
CA PRO A 48 -9.90 -0.71 37.94
C PRO A 48 -11.38 -0.26 38.14
N PRO A 49 -12.10 -0.85 39.12
CA PRO A 49 -13.56 -0.75 39.27
C PRO A 49 -14.20 0.64 39.50
N ALA A 50 -13.42 1.73 39.55
CA ALA A 50 -13.91 3.08 39.87
C ALA A 50 -14.41 3.90 38.65
N THR A 51 -14.28 3.35 37.44
CA THR A 51 -14.83 3.92 36.20
C THR A 51 -16.23 3.38 35.88
N THR A 52 -16.95 4.10 35.01
CA THR A 52 -18.21 3.62 34.43
C THR A 52 -17.98 2.30 33.68
N PRO A 53 -18.83 1.27 33.85
CA PRO A 53 -18.76 0.05 33.05
C PRO A 53 -18.80 0.34 31.53
N PRO A 54 -18.16 -0.51 30.69
CA PRO A 54 -17.71 -1.87 31.00
C PRO A 54 -16.19 -2.06 31.19
N ASP A 55 -15.39 -0.99 31.23
CA ASP A 55 -13.91 -1.09 31.28
C ASP A 55 -13.33 -1.43 32.66
N ASN A 56 -14.20 -1.66 33.64
CA ASN A 56 -13.92 -1.57 35.07
C ASN A 56 -13.66 -2.95 35.72
N VAL A 57 -12.86 -3.78 35.04
CA VAL A 57 -12.75 -5.24 35.27
C VAL A 57 -11.53 -5.70 36.06
N ASN A 58 -10.51 -4.85 36.20
CA ASN A 58 -9.19 -5.26 36.68
C ASN A 58 -9.14 -5.48 38.21
N ASN A 59 -8.59 -6.63 38.65
CA ASN A 59 -8.49 -7.04 40.05
C ASN A 59 -7.06 -6.96 40.65
N ASN A 60 -6.12 -6.36 39.90
CA ASN A 60 -4.69 -6.14 40.19
C ASN A 60 -3.76 -7.35 39.93
N LYS A 61 -4.17 -8.33 39.13
CA LYS A 61 -3.36 -9.51 38.78
C LYS A 61 -2.98 -9.59 37.30
N THR A 62 -3.08 -8.48 36.58
CA THR A 62 -2.80 -8.42 35.15
C THR A 62 -1.48 -9.10 34.75
N GLU A 63 -1.54 -10.08 33.84
CA GLU A 63 -0.39 -10.77 33.24
C GLU A 63 -0.62 -11.26 31.80
N SER A 64 0.21 -12.20 31.31
CA SER A 64 0.23 -12.81 29.98
C SER A 64 -0.23 -11.94 28.79
N LEU A 65 0.60 -10.97 28.42
CA LEU A 65 0.29 -10.04 27.33
C LEU A 65 0.59 -10.63 25.94
N GLY A 66 -0.19 -10.18 24.95
CA GLY A 66 0.06 -10.39 23.52
C GLY A 66 -0.50 -9.26 22.66
N VAL A 67 0.12 -9.00 21.51
CA VAL A 67 -0.33 -7.98 20.54
C VAL A 67 -0.07 -8.44 19.11
N ALA A 68 -0.99 -8.11 18.19
CA ALA A 68 -0.77 -8.27 16.76
C ALA A 68 -1.52 -7.22 15.92
N ILE A 69 -1.15 -7.09 14.65
CA ILE A 69 -1.69 -6.08 13.73
C ILE A 69 -2.33 -6.78 12.52
N SER A 70 -3.61 -6.51 12.28
CA SER A 70 -4.40 -7.00 11.14
C SER A 70 -4.01 -6.37 9.80
N SER A 71 -4.57 -6.83 8.68
CA SER A 71 -4.22 -6.27 7.36
C SER A 71 -4.82 -4.87 7.12
N SER A 72 -5.92 -4.55 7.80
CA SER A 72 -6.51 -3.20 7.88
C SER A 72 -5.73 -2.23 8.78
N GLY A 73 -4.74 -2.72 9.55
CA GLY A 73 -3.98 -1.94 10.52
C GLY A 73 -4.63 -1.85 11.92
N ASN A 74 -5.83 -2.43 12.11
CA ASN A 74 -6.40 -2.61 13.45
C ASN A 74 -5.48 -3.49 14.30
N VAL A 75 -5.38 -3.18 15.59
CA VAL A 75 -4.51 -3.84 16.56
C VAL A 75 -5.36 -4.67 17.50
N ILE A 76 -5.02 -5.95 17.64
CA ILE A 76 -5.60 -6.84 18.65
C ILE A 76 -4.62 -6.93 19.83
N ILE A 77 -5.16 -6.81 21.05
CA ILE A 77 -4.41 -6.88 22.31
C ILE A 77 -5.06 -7.95 23.17
N GLY A 78 -4.26 -8.88 23.70
CA GLY A 78 -4.69 -9.94 24.61
C GLY A 78 -3.95 -9.87 25.94
N TRP A 79 -4.63 -10.30 27.00
CA TRP A 79 -4.18 -10.19 28.39
C TRP A 79 -4.95 -11.15 29.31
N GLU A 80 -4.39 -11.34 30.52
CA GLU A 80 -4.87 -12.21 31.59
C GLU A 80 -5.03 -11.40 32.90
N ASP A 81 -6.00 -11.72 33.76
CA ASP A 81 -6.17 -11.17 35.13
C ASP A 81 -7.03 -12.13 35.96
N ASP A 82 -6.41 -13.03 36.73
CA ASP A 82 -7.12 -14.16 37.36
C ASP A 82 -8.13 -13.71 38.42
N GLY A 83 -9.39 -14.09 38.22
CA GLY A 83 -10.54 -13.68 38.99
C GLY A 83 -11.31 -14.87 39.55
N ASP A 84 -12.64 -14.78 39.50
CA ASP A 84 -13.58 -15.86 39.84
C ASP A 84 -14.79 -15.78 38.90
N GLY A 85 -15.33 -16.95 38.50
CA GLY A 85 -16.61 -17.08 37.79
C GLY A 85 -16.62 -16.54 36.36
N LEU A 86 -17.60 -15.69 36.01
CA LEU A 86 -17.67 -15.08 34.68
C LEU A 86 -16.74 -13.86 34.53
N THR A 87 -16.27 -13.29 35.63
CA THR A 87 -15.31 -12.17 35.67
C THR A 87 -13.88 -12.65 35.88
N ASP A 88 -13.63 -13.92 35.56
CA ASP A 88 -12.32 -14.53 35.51
C ASP A 88 -11.78 -14.39 34.08
N TRP A 89 -10.77 -13.55 33.91
CA TRP A 89 -10.32 -13.03 32.62
C TRP A 89 -9.01 -13.70 32.17
N GLU A 90 -8.92 -15.02 32.33
CA GLU A 90 -7.69 -15.80 32.09
C GLU A 90 -7.16 -15.69 30.64
N ALA A 91 -8.02 -15.75 29.62
CA ALA A 91 -7.64 -15.49 28.23
C ALA A 91 -8.68 -14.63 27.51
N VAL A 92 -8.40 -13.32 27.42
CA VAL A 92 -9.22 -12.36 26.67
C VAL A 92 -8.42 -11.51 25.70
N TRP A 93 -9.15 -10.93 24.75
CA TRP A 93 -8.66 -9.97 23.77
C TRP A 93 -9.65 -8.80 23.56
N THR A 94 -9.12 -7.67 23.07
CA THR A 94 -9.91 -6.55 22.55
C THR A 94 -9.16 -5.86 21.40
N MET A 95 -9.82 -4.97 20.66
CA MET A 95 -9.28 -4.37 19.45
C MET A 95 -9.33 -2.85 19.44
N TYR A 96 -8.31 -2.27 18.83
CA TYR A 96 -8.12 -0.84 18.62
C TYR A 96 -7.88 -0.54 17.14
N ASN A 97 -8.28 0.64 16.67
CA ASN A 97 -7.96 1.11 15.32
C ASN A 97 -6.48 1.58 15.22
N PRO A 98 -5.96 1.92 14.02
CA PRO A 98 -4.58 2.40 13.84
C PRO A 98 -4.18 3.68 14.60
N LEU A 99 -5.13 4.34 15.29
CA LEU A 99 -4.94 5.55 16.09
C LEU A 99 -5.02 5.28 17.61
N GLY A 100 -5.18 4.02 18.04
CA GLY A 100 -5.30 3.65 19.45
C GLY A 100 -6.69 3.90 20.06
N GLN A 101 -7.74 3.95 19.25
CA GLN A 101 -9.13 4.08 19.73
C GLN A 101 -9.81 2.70 19.76
N PRO A 102 -10.53 2.31 20.83
CA PRO A 102 -11.16 1.00 20.93
C PRO A 102 -12.26 0.83 19.88
N ILE A 103 -12.36 -0.37 19.29
CA ILE A 103 -13.34 -0.73 18.26
C ILE A 103 -14.12 -2.01 18.55
N THR A 104 -13.72 -2.83 19.54
CA THR A 104 -14.56 -3.97 19.96
C THR A 104 -15.86 -3.45 20.59
N PRO A 105 -17.03 -3.87 20.10
CA PRO A 105 -18.31 -3.44 20.66
C PRO A 105 -18.58 -4.13 22.00
N ASP A 106 -19.26 -3.41 22.89
CA ASP A 106 -19.79 -3.98 24.12
C ASP A 106 -20.75 -5.14 23.79
N THR A 107 -20.41 -6.33 24.25
CA THR A 107 -21.03 -7.60 23.85
C THR A 107 -21.51 -8.36 25.08
N VAL A 108 -22.70 -8.97 24.99
CA VAL A 108 -23.25 -9.81 26.05
C VAL A 108 -22.57 -11.19 25.99
N VAL A 109 -21.84 -11.53 27.05
CA VAL A 109 -21.26 -12.85 27.28
C VAL A 109 -22.24 -13.67 28.12
N THR A 110 -22.49 -14.90 27.69
CA THR A 110 -23.40 -15.85 28.35
C THR A 110 -22.68 -17.18 28.59
N SER A 111 -23.02 -17.87 29.67
CA SER A 111 -22.52 -19.24 29.93
C SER A 111 -23.61 -20.29 29.72
N ILE A 112 -23.22 -21.44 29.16
CA ILE A 112 -24.04 -22.66 29.10
C ILE A 112 -23.58 -23.73 30.10
N ASP A 113 -22.47 -23.51 30.79
CA ASP A 113 -21.99 -24.37 31.87
C ASP A 113 -23.03 -24.40 33.00
N PRO A 114 -23.48 -25.58 33.46
CA PRO A 114 -24.43 -25.71 34.57
C PRO A 114 -24.07 -24.93 35.85
N ALA A 115 -22.79 -24.67 36.12
CA ALA A 115 -22.35 -23.87 37.26
C ALA A 115 -22.70 -22.37 37.14
N TYR A 116 -22.79 -21.85 35.92
CA TYR A 116 -23.02 -20.43 35.63
C TYR A 116 -24.26 -20.17 34.75
N ALA A 117 -25.06 -21.21 34.48
CA ALA A 117 -26.23 -21.15 33.61
C ALA A 117 -27.20 -20.02 34.02
N GLY A 118 -27.52 -19.15 33.06
CA GLY A 118 -28.40 -17.99 33.28
C GLY A 118 -27.70 -16.74 33.84
N GLN A 119 -26.39 -16.80 34.13
CA GLN A 119 -25.58 -15.61 34.41
C GLN A 119 -25.09 -14.98 33.11
N THR A 120 -24.96 -13.64 33.10
CA THR A 120 -24.52 -12.86 31.94
C THR A 120 -23.69 -11.67 32.37
N ILE A 121 -22.70 -11.29 31.57
CA ILE A 121 -21.97 -10.02 31.71
C ILE A 121 -21.95 -9.27 30.38
N THR A 122 -21.73 -7.96 30.40
CA THR A 122 -21.55 -7.15 29.18
C THR A 122 -20.16 -6.52 29.22
N THR A 123 -19.35 -6.79 28.19
CA THR A 123 -17.93 -6.47 28.16
C THR A 123 -17.44 -6.27 26.73
N ARG A 124 -16.30 -5.59 26.55
CA ARG A 124 -15.56 -5.52 25.28
C ARG A 124 -14.29 -6.40 25.27
N PHE A 125 -14.11 -7.20 26.31
CA PHE A 125 -13.03 -8.18 26.45
C PHE A 125 -13.57 -9.56 26.09
N MET A 126 -13.26 -9.99 24.88
CA MET A 126 -13.79 -11.19 24.25
C MET A 126 -12.82 -12.36 24.42
N SER A 127 -13.33 -13.59 24.39
CA SER A 127 -12.52 -14.80 24.40
C SER A 127 -12.83 -15.64 23.14
N TYR A 128 -13.34 -16.85 23.31
CA TYR A 128 -13.87 -17.69 22.23
C TYR A 128 -15.35 -17.38 21.92
N PHE A 129 -15.81 -17.88 20.78
CA PHE A 129 -17.20 -17.76 20.32
C PHE A 129 -17.78 -19.14 20.00
N ARG A 130 -19.02 -19.39 20.43
CA ARG A 130 -19.78 -20.56 19.99
C ARG A 130 -20.12 -20.42 18.50
N LYS A 131 -20.47 -21.54 17.88
CA LYS A 131 -20.83 -21.64 16.46
C LYS A 131 -22.03 -20.78 16.03
N ASP A 132 -22.89 -20.38 16.98
CA ASP A 132 -24.00 -19.45 16.75
C ASP A 132 -23.59 -17.96 16.79
N GLY A 133 -22.32 -17.66 17.11
CA GLY A 133 -21.79 -16.32 17.25
C GLY A 133 -21.93 -15.73 18.67
N SER A 134 -22.41 -16.49 19.66
CA SER A 134 -22.43 -16.04 21.06
C SER A 134 -21.04 -16.09 21.70
N ALA A 135 -20.67 -15.04 22.43
CA ALA A 135 -19.39 -14.95 23.15
C ALA A 135 -19.41 -15.76 24.47
N ILE A 136 -18.25 -16.28 24.88
CA ILE A 136 -18.05 -17.01 26.14
C ILE A 136 -17.11 -16.24 27.09
N SER A 137 -17.06 -16.66 28.36
CA SER A 137 -16.17 -16.07 29.39
C SER A 137 -14.69 -16.37 29.13
N GLY A 138 -13.80 -15.50 29.63
CA GLY A 138 -12.34 -15.70 29.57
C GLY A 138 -11.86 -16.96 30.31
N ARG A 139 -12.54 -17.37 31.39
CA ARG A 139 -12.23 -18.49 32.29
C ARG A 139 -11.94 -19.87 31.67
N THR A 140 -12.21 -20.07 30.38
CA THR A 140 -12.12 -21.41 29.76
C THR A 140 -10.71 -21.82 29.34
N GLY A 141 -9.74 -20.91 29.52
CA GLY A 141 -8.32 -21.12 29.28
C GLY A 141 -7.53 -19.86 29.59
N TRP A 142 -6.22 -20.02 29.68
CA TRP A 142 -5.30 -19.03 30.24
C TRP A 142 -4.06 -18.79 29.35
N GLY A 143 -3.33 -17.71 29.60
CA GLY A 143 -2.10 -17.35 28.88
C GLY A 143 -2.28 -17.03 27.39
N PRO A 144 -3.02 -15.97 27.01
CA PRO A 144 -3.36 -15.69 25.62
C PRO A 144 -2.15 -15.42 24.73
N LYS A 145 -2.14 -16.05 23.56
CA LYS A 145 -1.14 -15.89 22.48
C LYS A 145 -1.82 -15.21 21.30
N ILE A 146 -1.42 -13.98 20.98
CA ILE A 146 -2.06 -13.15 19.94
C ILE A 146 -1.22 -13.14 18.66
N LYS A 147 -1.85 -13.37 17.51
CA LYS A 147 -1.19 -13.41 16.20
C LYS A 147 -2.05 -12.79 15.10
N ALA A 148 -1.41 -12.45 13.99
CA ALA A 148 -2.06 -11.92 12.81
C ALA A 148 -1.49 -12.55 11.54
N ASN A 149 -2.35 -12.83 10.57
CA ASN A 149 -1.96 -13.43 9.31
C ASN A 149 -1.09 -12.47 8.50
N LEU A 150 0.23 -12.65 8.49
CA LEU A 150 1.15 -11.80 7.73
C LEU A 150 0.93 -11.88 6.20
N PHE A 151 0.24 -12.92 5.72
CA PHE A 151 0.05 -13.23 4.29
C PHE A 151 -1.32 -12.81 3.74
N GLY A 152 -2.21 -12.27 4.58
CA GLY A 152 -3.57 -11.89 4.18
C GLY A 152 -4.39 -11.30 5.32
N THR A 153 -5.71 -11.40 5.22
CA THR A 153 -6.63 -11.05 6.32
C THR A 153 -6.60 -12.11 7.42
N GLY A 154 -6.85 -11.70 8.66
CA GLY A 154 -7.04 -12.57 9.81
C GLY A 154 -6.19 -12.19 11.01
N VAL A 155 -6.78 -12.30 12.19
CA VAL A 155 -6.11 -12.25 13.49
C VAL A 155 -6.68 -13.34 14.41
N GLY A 156 -6.12 -13.55 15.59
CA GLY A 156 -6.72 -14.48 16.54
C GLY A 156 -6.11 -14.46 17.93
N MET A 157 -6.66 -15.32 18.77
CA MET A 157 -6.16 -15.63 20.11
C MET A 157 -6.06 -17.15 20.28
N GLY A 158 -4.90 -17.63 20.71
CA GLY A 158 -4.72 -18.98 21.25
C GLY A 158 -4.59 -18.94 22.77
N SER A 159 -4.97 -20.01 23.47
CA SER A 159 -4.77 -20.15 24.92
C SER A 159 -4.58 -21.62 25.31
N SER A 160 -4.12 -21.85 26.55
CA SER A 160 -4.17 -23.18 27.17
C SER A 160 -5.56 -23.38 27.74
N THR A 161 -6.41 -24.16 27.06
CA THR A 161 -7.81 -24.36 27.44
C THR A 161 -8.00 -25.63 28.24
N TRP A 162 -8.93 -25.59 29.20
CA TRP A 162 -9.29 -26.72 30.07
C TRP A 162 -10.81 -26.90 30.05
N ASP A 163 -11.53 -25.81 30.32
CA ASP A 163 -12.99 -25.75 30.39
C ASP A 163 -13.71 -25.41 29.08
N LEU A 164 -12.99 -25.20 27.97
CA LEU A 164 -13.60 -24.78 26.70
C LEU A 164 -14.70 -25.75 26.22
N GLY A 165 -14.56 -27.06 26.43
CA GLY A 165 -15.59 -28.05 26.11
C GLY A 165 -16.88 -27.95 26.93
N LYS A 166 -16.86 -27.27 28.10
CA LYS A 166 -18.07 -26.98 28.92
C LYS A 166 -18.90 -25.83 28.31
N GLU A 167 -18.29 -24.95 27.51
CA GLU A 167 -18.95 -23.80 26.87
C GLU A 167 -19.15 -23.95 25.35
N VAL A 168 -18.28 -24.70 24.67
CA VAL A 168 -18.31 -24.98 23.22
C VAL A 168 -18.39 -26.49 23.02
N VAL A 169 -19.61 -26.98 22.73
CA VAL A 169 -19.93 -28.41 22.73
C VAL A 169 -19.12 -29.25 21.74
N GLU A 170 -18.65 -28.66 20.64
CA GLU A 170 -17.76 -29.31 19.68
C GLU A 170 -16.39 -29.70 20.28
N PHE A 171 -15.96 -29.02 21.35
CA PHE A 171 -14.69 -29.26 22.04
C PHE A 171 -14.82 -30.16 23.28
N ALA A 172 -16.02 -30.61 23.64
CA ALA A 172 -16.24 -31.57 24.72
C ALA A 172 -15.39 -32.86 24.64
N PRO A 173 -14.97 -33.39 23.47
CA PRO A 173 -14.03 -34.52 23.39
C PRO A 173 -12.59 -34.24 23.84
N TRP A 174 -12.22 -32.97 24.06
CA TRP A 174 -10.90 -32.58 24.56
C TRP A 174 -10.89 -32.35 26.08
N THR A 175 -11.98 -31.83 26.64
CA THR A 175 -12.17 -31.75 28.09
C THR A 175 -12.33 -33.15 28.67
N ASP A 176 -11.39 -33.57 29.51
CA ASP A 176 -11.40 -34.87 30.18
C ASP A 176 -12.04 -34.79 31.59
N ALA A 177 -11.89 -35.85 32.40
CA ALA A 177 -12.39 -35.89 33.77
C ALA A 177 -11.36 -35.44 34.83
N ASN A 178 -10.15 -35.04 34.43
CA ASN A 178 -9.06 -34.60 35.31
C ASN A 178 -8.74 -33.09 35.15
N GLU A 179 -9.38 -32.40 34.20
CA GLU A 179 -9.26 -30.96 33.94
C GLU A 179 -7.87 -30.53 33.43
N ASP A 180 -7.23 -31.35 32.59
CA ASP A 180 -5.90 -31.09 31.99
C ASP A 180 -5.93 -30.08 30.81
N ASP A 181 -4.93 -29.18 30.76
CA ASP A 181 -4.74 -28.19 29.67
C ASP A 181 -4.63 -28.84 28.27
N TYR A 182 -5.19 -28.20 27.24
CA TYR A 182 -4.87 -28.45 25.82
C TYR A 182 -4.86 -27.13 25.00
N PRO A 183 -4.07 -27.02 23.92
CA PRO A 183 -4.00 -25.79 23.11
C PRO A 183 -5.21 -25.63 22.19
N ALA A 184 -5.83 -24.44 22.16
CA ALA A 184 -6.90 -24.09 21.22
C ALA A 184 -6.78 -22.65 20.71
N VAL A 185 -7.20 -22.37 19.47
CA VAL A 185 -7.08 -21.06 18.80
C VAL A 185 -8.42 -20.60 18.23
N GLN A 186 -8.86 -19.41 18.62
CA GLN A 186 -9.95 -18.65 18.00
C GLN A 186 -9.40 -17.86 16.80
N LEU A 187 -9.87 -18.20 15.59
CA LEU A 187 -9.60 -17.45 14.37
C LEU A 187 -10.64 -16.33 14.21
N LEU A 188 -10.19 -15.14 13.82
CA LEU A 188 -10.98 -13.91 13.69
C LEU A 188 -10.68 -13.20 12.37
N THR A 189 -11.64 -12.40 11.92
CA THR A 189 -11.45 -11.40 10.84
C THR A 189 -10.68 -10.17 11.34
N ASP A 190 -10.24 -9.30 10.43
CA ASP A 190 -9.56 -8.01 10.74
C ASP A 190 -10.37 -7.04 11.62
N ASP A 191 -11.68 -7.28 11.77
CA ASP A 191 -12.60 -6.53 12.63
C ASP A 191 -13.10 -7.36 13.83
N GLY A 192 -12.40 -8.45 14.19
CA GLY A 192 -12.69 -9.25 15.39
C GLY A 192 -13.91 -10.19 15.29
N LYS A 193 -14.57 -10.31 14.12
CA LYS A 193 -15.67 -11.28 13.95
C LYS A 193 -15.12 -12.71 13.91
N PRO A 194 -15.75 -13.69 14.58
CA PRO A 194 -15.27 -15.07 14.63
C PRO A 194 -15.35 -15.76 13.26
N ILE A 195 -14.30 -16.52 12.94
CA ILE A 195 -14.23 -17.41 11.77
C ILE A 195 -14.46 -18.86 12.20
N GLY A 196 -13.81 -19.29 13.28
CA GLY A 196 -13.89 -20.64 13.82
C GLY A 196 -12.87 -20.86 14.94
N ILE A 197 -12.94 -22.02 15.60
CA ILE A 197 -11.98 -22.45 16.62
C ILE A 197 -11.29 -23.72 16.12
N VAL A 198 -9.97 -23.83 16.32
CA VAL A 198 -9.19 -25.01 15.99
C VAL A 198 -8.39 -25.51 17.20
N ALA A 199 -8.22 -26.82 17.34
CA ALA A 199 -7.41 -27.44 18.39
C ALA A 199 -5.96 -27.66 17.90
N GLY A 200 -4.98 -27.47 18.80
CA GLY A 200 -3.56 -27.73 18.51
C GLY A 200 -3.13 -29.20 18.66
N VAL A 201 -4.00 -30.06 19.16
CA VAL A 201 -3.83 -31.52 19.22
C VAL A 201 -5.16 -32.20 18.91
N SER A 202 -5.12 -33.46 18.48
CA SER A 202 -6.30 -34.32 18.41
C SER A 202 -6.84 -34.64 19.81
N SER A 203 -8.15 -34.87 19.92
CA SER A 203 -8.78 -35.26 21.19
C SER A 203 -8.13 -36.51 21.79
N ALA A 204 -7.82 -37.52 20.96
CA ALA A 204 -7.14 -38.74 21.38
C ALA A 204 -5.74 -38.49 21.98
N TYR A 205 -5.03 -37.43 21.58
CA TYR A 205 -3.76 -37.04 22.18
C TYR A 205 -3.96 -36.23 23.47
N ALA A 206 -4.96 -35.34 23.51
CA ALA A 206 -5.31 -34.58 24.73
C ALA A 206 -5.66 -35.49 25.93
N GLN A 207 -6.27 -36.66 25.69
CA GLN A 207 -6.62 -37.64 26.74
C GLN A 207 -5.41 -38.43 27.33
N GLY A 208 -4.17 -38.07 26.99
CA GLY A 208 -2.97 -38.61 27.62
C GLY A 208 -2.75 -38.03 29.03
N ALA A 209 -2.10 -38.76 29.92
CA ALA A 209 -1.90 -38.31 31.30
C ALA A 209 -0.92 -37.12 31.38
N GLY A 210 -1.44 -35.94 31.72
CA GLY A 210 -0.68 -34.70 31.85
C GLY A 210 -1.04 -33.66 30.78
N SER A 211 -0.99 -32.40 31.20
CA SER A 211 -1.46 -31.23 30.46
C SER A 211 -0.58 -30.89 29.24
N ILE A 212 -1.16 -30.25 28.23
CA ILE A 212 -0.48 -29.73 27.04
C ILE A 212 -0.76 -28.23 26.94
N ARG A 213 0.23 -27.42 27.28
CA ARG A 213 0.09 -25.96 27.32
C ARG A 213 0.37 -25.37 25.94
N ILE A 214 -0.35 -24.33 25.54
CA ILE A 214 0.02 -23.61 24.32
C ILE A 214 1.35 -22.90 24.53
N GLY A 215 2.35 -23.27 23.72
CA GLY A 215 3.62 -22.54 23.66
C GLY A 215 3.42 -21.28 22.82
N ASP A 216 2.97 -21.47 21.57
CA ASP A 216 2.62 -20.39 20.65
C ASP A 216 1.87 -20.95 19.42
N TRP A 217 1.43 -20.11 18.50
CA TRP A 217 0.84 -20.52 17.22
C TRP A 217 1.13 -19.46 16.14
N ASP A 218 0.78 -19.72 14.87
CA ASP A 218 0.73 -18.67 13.82
C ASP A 218 0.01 -19.13 12.55
N TYR A 219 -0.20 -18.20 11.61
CA TYR A 219 -0.66 -18.45 10.24
C TYR A 219 0.51 -18.79 9.32
N LEU A 220 0.35 -19.84 8.50
CA LEU A 220 1.28 -20.19 7.44
C LEU A 220 0.87 -19.56 6.09
N SER A 221 1.83 -19.36 5.18
CA SER A 221 1.56 -18.66 3.90
C SER A 221 0.69 -19.45 2.91
N ASN A 222 0.45 -20.73 3.17
CA ASN A 222 -0.53 -21.56 2.46
C ASN A 222 -1.96 -21.47 3.04
N GLY A 223 -2.17 -20.66 4.09
CA GLY A 223 -3.46 -20.47 4.76
C GLY A 223 -3.75 -21.45 5.90
N ASN A 224 -2.85 -22.40 6.18
CA ASN A 224 -2.97 -23.30 7.33
C ASN A 224 -2.52 -22.61 8.62
N ILE A 225 -2.85 -23.21 9.77
CA ILE A 225 -2.47 -22.75 11.10
C ILE A 225 -1.46 -23.74 11.70
N VAL A 226 -0.32 -23.24 12.18
CA VAL A 226 0.62 -24.04 12.99
C VAL A 226 0.34 -23.75 14.47
N ILE A 227 0.25 -24.78 15.29
CA ILE A 227 0.00 -24.66 16.73
C ILE A 227 1.05 -25.49 17.47
N VAL A 228 1.70 -24.88 18.45
CA VAL A 228 2.85 -25.46 19.17
C VAL A 228 2.53 -25.57 20.65
N GLY A 229 2.80 -26.74 21.24
CA GLY A 229 2.51 -27.05 22.63
C GLY A 229 3.72 -27.50 23.43
N GLU A 230 3.79 -27.09 24.70
CA GLU A 230 4.61 -27.75 25.73
C GLU A 230 3.81 -28.94 26.27
N SER A 231 4.15 -30.14 25.81
CA SER A 231 3.55 -31.38 26.31
C SER A 231 4.18 -31.77 27.64
N ARG A 232 3.32 -31.94 28.66
CA ARG A 232 3.69 -32.47 29.99
C ARG A 232 3.30 -33.93 30.16
N GLN A 233 2.88 -34.59 29.08
CA GLN A 233 2.71 -36.04 28.99
C GLN A 233 4.11 -36.69 28.93
N GLU A 234 4.86 -36.64 30.03
CA GLU A 234 6.31 -36.92 30.06
C GLU A 234 6.71 -38.30 29.53
N ASP A 235 5.80 -39.26 29.61
CA ASP A 235 5.94 -40.63 29.11
C ASP A 235 5.99 -40.71 27.57
N ASP A 236 5.36 -39.76 26.87
CA ASP A 236 5.30 -39.75 25.39
C ASP A 236 6.65 -39.47 24.75
N LEU A 237 7.53 -38.73 25.42
CA LEU A 237 8.89 -38.51 24.95
C LEU A 237 9.59 -39.86 24.68
N VAL A 238 9.35 -40.86 25.54
CA VAL A 238 9.83 -42.24 25.36
C VAL A 238 8.89 -43.03 24.44
N ASN A 239 7.60 -43.08 24.77
CA ASN A 239 6.64 -44.03 24.20
C ASN A 239 6.18 -43.69 22.77
N LYS A 240 6.09 -42.40 22.43
CA LYS A 240 5.71 -41.91 21.08
C LYS A 240 6.95 -41.47 20.27
N TYR A 241 7.93 -40.84 20.91
CA TYR A 241 9.05 -40.17 20.22
C TYR A 241 10.44 -40.84 20.37
N GLY A 242 10.56 -41.94 21.12
CA GLY A 242 11.80 -42.75 21.19
C GLY A 242 12.94 -42.16 22.03
N GLY A 243 12.64 -41.23 22.94
CA GLY A 243 13.57 -40.63 23.87
C GLY A 243 14.14 -41.62 24.89
N ALA A 244 15.36 -41.34 25.36
CA ALA A 244 16.06 -42.19 26.32
C ALA A 244 15.54 -42.08 27.77
N GLY A 245 14.69 -41.09 28.04
CA GLY A 245 14.10 -40.83 29.35
C GLY A 245 12.84 -39.98 29.23
N LYS A 246 12.00 -40.03 30.27
CA LYS A 246 10.76 -39.25 30.38
C LYS A 246 11.07 -37.76 30.54
N GLY A 247 10.18 -36.91 30.06
CA GLY A 247 10.24 -35.47 30.33
C GLY A 247 9.31 -34.65 29.45
N ARG A 248 9.12 -33.39 29.84
CA ARG A 248 8.43 -32.37 29.04
C ARG A 248 9.11 -32.20 27.69
N HIS A 249 8.32 -31.96 26.66
CA HIS A 249 8.81 -31.85 25.30
C HIS A 249 7.90 -30.96 24.46
N VAL A 250 8.47 -30.34 23.42
CA VAL A 250 7.75 -29.40 22.57
C VAL A 250 7.26 -30.11 21.31
N ILE A 251 5.96 -30.01 21.05
CA ILE A 251 5.29 -30.60 19.89
C ILE A 251 4.65 -29.50 19.04
N PHE A 252 4.39 -29.80 17.76
CA PHE A 252 3.54 -28.96 16.91
C PHE A 252 2.56 -29.81 16.10
N SER A 253 1.46 -29.20 15.68
CA SER A 253 0.57 -29.71 14.65
C SER A 253 0.33 -28.63 13.59
N ILE A 254 -0.24 -29.04 12.45
CA ILE A 254 -0.72 -28.12 11.42
C ILE A 254 -2.16 -28.52 11.08
N VAL A 255 -3.06 -27.54 11.08
CA VAL A 255 -4.48 -27.70 10.73
C VAL A 255 -4.87 -26.69 9.65
N ASP A 256 -5.90 -27.00 8.87
CA ASP A 256 -6.54 -26.00 8.03
C ASP A 256 -7.48 -25.09 8.86
N PRO A 257 -7.98 -23.95 8.32
CA PRO A 257 -8.90 -23.07 9.05
C PRO A 257 -10.25 -23.68 9.43
N ALA A 258 -10.58 -24.89 8.94
CA ALA A 258 -11.76 -25.65 9.33
C ALA A 258 -11.47 -26.69 10.42
N GLY A 259 -10.22 -26.79 10.89
CA GLY A 259 -9.77 -27.72 11.92
C GLY A 259 -9.39 -29.12 11.40
N ASN A 260 -9.31 -29.33 10.08
CA ASN A 260 -8.84 -30.61 9.55
C ASN A 260 -7.32 -30.73 9.75
N VAL A 261 -6.86 -31.89 10.22
CA VAL A 261 -5.44 -32.16 10.46
C VAL A 261 -4.69 -32.26 9.13
N VAL A 262 -3.77 -31.33 8.89
CA VAL A 262 -2.79 -31.36 7.79
C VAL A 262 -1.52 -32.08 8.24
N LYS A 263 -1.10 -31.88 9.50
CA LYS A 263 -0.01 -32.60 10.15
C LYS A 263 -0.32 -32.87 11.61
N ALA A 264 -0.24 -34.14 11.99
CA ALA A 264 -0.41 -34.61 13.37
C ALA A 264 0.77 -34.21 14.29
N GLU A 265 0.61 -34.49 15.59
CA GLU A 265 1.47 -34.06 16.69
C GLU A 265 2.92 -34.53 16.54
N THR A 266 3.76 -33.63 16.03
CA THR A 266 5.15 -33.88 15.65
C THR A 266 6.09 -33.25 16.68
N LEU A 267 7.09 -33.98 17.15
CA LEU A 267 8.14 -33.44 18.01
C LEU A 267 8.92 -32.32 17.27
N VAL A 268 9.11 -31.17 17.92
CA VAL A 268 9.88 -30.05 17.35
C VAL A 268 11.36 -30.41 17.24
N SER A 269 11.95 -30.99 18.28
CA SER A 269 13.36 -31.35 18.32
C SER A 269 13.73 -32.44 17.30
N ASP A 270 14.92 -32.38 16.71
CA ASP A 270 15.50 -33.49 15.92
C ASP A 270 15.97 -34.67 16.78
N THR A 271 16.11 -34.43 18.08
CA THR A 271 16.65 -35.33 19.09
C THR A 271 15.65 -35.42 20.24
N PRO A 272 15.13 -36.62 20.59
CA PRO A 272 14.08 -36.77 21.60
C PRO A 272 14.65 -36.64 23.03
N THR A 273 14.89 -35.39 23.42
CA THR A 273 15.37 -34.95 24.73
C THR A 273 14.38 -33.97 25.36
N PRO A 274 14.42 -33.79 26.70
CA PRO A 274 13.51 -32.86 27.36
C PRO A 274 13.69 -31.41 26.93
N GLY A 275 12.59 -30.68 26.81
CA GLY A 275 12.55 -29.26 26.48
C GLY A 275 11.24 -28.58 26.86
N GLU A 276 11.29 -27.27 27.09
CA GLU A 276 10.18 -26.47 27.63
C GLU A 276 9.96 -25.21 26.78
N MET A 277 8.72 -24.71 26.72
CA MET A 277 8.35 -23.56 25.89
C MET A 277 7.20 -22.74 26.50
N TRP A 278 7.30 -21.40 26.42
CA TRP A 278 6.24 -20.48 26.81
C TRP A 278 5.86 -19.46 25.73
N HIS A 279 6.79 -19.11 24.83
CA HIS A 279 6.57 -18.35 23.61
C HIS A 279 7.67 -18.72 22.60
N GLY A 280 7.38 -18.65 21.30
CA GLY A 280 8.44 -18.72 20.29
C GLY A 280 8.10 -19.32 18.93
N VAL A 281 6.98 -18.94 18.31
CA VAL A 281 6.73 -19.24 16.89
C VAL A 281 6.83 -17.97 16.05
N GLY A 282 7.58 -18.05 14.96
CA GLY A 282 7.64 -17.04 13.91
C GLY A 282 7.47 -17.65 12.54
N VAL A 283 6.97 -16.86 11.57
CA VAL A 283 6.69 -17.32 10.21
C VAL A 283 7.36 -16.48 9.12
N THR A 284 7.66 -17.13 7.99
CA THR A 284 8.17 -16.56 6.75
C THR A 284 7.34 -17.09 5.59
N LYS A 285 7.45 -16.51 4.38
CA LYS A 285 6.63 -16.96 3.24
C LYS A 285 6.87 -18.41 2.81
N ASN A 286 7.97 -19.02 3.27
CA ASN A 286 8.38 -20.37 2.92
C ASN A 286 8.15 -21.40 4.05
N GLY A 287 7.79 -20.98 5.26
CA GLY A 287 7.70 -21.87 6.41
C GLY A 287 7.73 -21.15 7.76
N PHE A 288 8.05 -21.88 8.83
CA PHE A 288 8.02 -21.39 10.20
C PHE A 288 9.25 -21.82 11.00
N GLY A 289 9.52 -21.10 12.09
CA GLY A 289 10.53 -21.45 13.08
C GLY A 289 9.90 -21.65 14.45
N VAL A 290 10.44 -22.59 15.23
CA VAL A 290 10.07 -22.79 16.64
C VAL A 290 11.31 -22.60 17.52
N ARG A 291 11.17 -21.78 18.56
CA ARG A 291 12.19 -21.47 19.57
C ARG A 291 11.78 -22.04 20.93
N TRP A 292 12.64 -22.84 21.56
CA TRP A 292 12.37 -23.46 22.88
C TRP A 292 13.64 -23.55 23.74
N SER A 293 13.48 -23.97 25.00
CA SER A 293 14.61 -24.27 25.89
C SER A 293 14.99 -25.75 25.79
N ALA A 294 16.21 -26.05 25.36
CA ALA A 294 16.80 -27.40 25.40
C ALA A 294 17.99 -27.39 26.37
N GLY A 295 17.91 -28.14 27.46
CA GLY A 295 18.96 -28.14 28.49
C GLY A 295 19.24 -26.76 29.10
N GLY A 296 18.24 -25.87 29.14
CA GLY A 296 18.36 -24.49 29.61
C GLY A 296 18.81 -23.47 28.54
N ARG A 297 19.13 -23.92 27.32
CA ARG A 297 19.67 -23.10 26.23
C ARG A 297 18.61 -22.83 25.16
N ALA A 298 18.55 -21.61 24.64
CA ALA A 298 17.66 -21.25 23.55
C ALA A 298 18.06 -21.97 22.25
N THR A 299 17.20 -22.89 21.82
CA THR A 299 17.34 -23.68 20.60
C THR A 299 16.24 -23.29 19.62
N VAL A 300 16.57 -23.23 18.33
CA VAL A 300 15.64 -22.96 17.23
C VAL A 300 15.66 -24.11 16.22
N ARG A 301 14.53 -24.41 15.59
CA ARG A 301 14.47 -25.29 14.41
C ARG A 301 13.47 -24.74 13.41
N LEU A 302 13.81 -24.82 12.12
CA LEU A 302 13.02 -24.28 11.03
C LEU A 302 12.39 -25.39 10.20
N PHE A 303 11.20 -25.12 9.68
CA PHE A 303 10.35 -26.04 8.93
C PHE A 303 9.74 -25.36 7.71
N ASP A 304 9.37 -26.13 6.68
CA ASP A 304 8.54 -25.64 5.57
C ASP A 304 7.06 -25.50 5.99
N ASN A 305 6.22 -24.93 5.11
CA ASN A 305 4.78 -24.79 5.35
C ASN A 305 3.98 -26.12 5.46
N ASN A 306 4.64 -27.28 5.29
CA ASN A 306 4.09 -28.61 5.52
C ASN A 306 4.68 -29.25 6.81
N GLY A 307 5.46 -28.50 7.58
CA GLY A 307 6.13 -28.96 8.79
C GLY A 307 7.28 -29.93 8.55
N ASN A 308 7.88 -29.96 7.35
CA ASN A 308 9.11 -30.72 7.11
C ASN A 308 10.30 -29.91 7.60
N PRO A 309 11.24 -30.49 8.37
CA PRO A 309 12.38 -29.75 8.89
C PRO A 309 13.32 -29.32 7.76
N VAL A 310 13.67 -28.03 7.76
CA VAL A 310 14.65 -27.42 6.86
C VAL A 310 16.04 -27.37 7.52
N THR A 311 16.08 -27.36 8.87
CA THR A 311 17.32 -27.38 9.66
C THR A 311 17.36 -28.51 10.70
N PRO A 312 18.56 -28.90 11.17
CA PRO A 312 18.71 -29.51 12.49
C PRO A 312 18.35 -28.52 13.60
N ASN A 313 18.44 -28.95 14.86
CA ASN A 313 18.42 -28.09 16.03
C ASN A 313 19.58 -27.07 15.97
N ILE A 314 19.26 -25.79 16.15
CA ILE A 314 20.20 -24.66 16.16
C ILE A 314 20.30 -24.09 17.58
N ASP A 315 21.40 -24.38 18.27
CA ASP A 315 21.73 -23.71 19.53
C ASP A 315 22.21 -22.28 19.25
N LEU A 316 21.49 -21.27 19.76
CA LEU A 316 21.77 -19.87 19.42
C LEU A 316 23.10 -19.37 19.99
N GLY A 317 23.52 -19.85 21.17
CA GLY A 317 24.82 -19.50 21.75
C GLY A 317 25.99 -20.04 20.93
N THR A 318 25.86 -21.27 20.44
CA THR A 318 26.86 -21.94 19.60
C THR A 318 26.93 -21.32 18.21
N LEU A 319 25.78 -21.05 17.58
CA LEU A 319 25.71 -20.42 16.25
C LEU A 319 26.37 -19.04 16.22
N THR A 320 26.15 -18.24 17.27
CA THR A 320 26.63 -16.86 17.36
C THR A 320 28.03 -16.74 17.96
N GLY A 321 28.54 -17.80 18.60
CA GLY A 321 29.74 -17.75 19.43
C GLY A 321 29.59 -16.86 20.67
N LYS A 322 28.36 -16.65 21.13
CA LYS A 322 28.00 -15.74 22.23
C LYS A 322 26.98 -16.38 23.15
N GLU A 323 27.43 -16.82 24.33
CA GLU A 323 26.61 -17.59 25.26
C GLU A 323 25.33 -16.87 25.70
N ILE A 324 25.37 -15.54 25.81
CA ILE A 324 24.18 -14.70 26.08
C ILE A 324 23.03 -14.92 25.07
N ALA A 325 23.32 -15.26 23.81
CA ALA A 325 22.30 -15.54 22.80
C ALA A 325 21.52 -16.85 23.04
N ALA A 326 22.04 -17.74 23.90
CA ALA A 326 21.31 -18.91 24.39
C ALA A 326 20.35 -18.59 25.58
N GLY A 327 20.21 -17.31 25.95
CA GLY A 327 19.41 -16.85 27.10
C GLY A 327 17.88 -16.90 26.93
N GLY A 328 17.18 -16.36 27.92
CA GLY A 328 15.71 -16.27 27.94
C GLY A 328 14.96 -17.56 28.28
N GLY A 329 15.66 -18.68 28.52
CA GLY A 329 15.10 -19.93 29.05
C GLY A 329 13.86 -20.42 28.29
N ARG A 330 12.81 -20.79 29.01
CA ARG A 330 11.54 -21.30 28.45
C ARG A 330 10.80 -20.30 27.55
N GLY A 331 11.01 -18.99 27.71
CA GLY A 331 10.40 -17.95 26.87
C GLY A 331 9.71 -16.81 27.65
N ASP A 332 9.75 -16.89 28.99
CA ASP A 332 9.17 -15.92 29.91
C ASP A 332 9.76 -14.50 29.76
N SER A 333 11.06 -14.41 29.45
CA SER A 333 11.77 -13.15 29.17
C SER A 333 12.50 -13.21 27.81
N ALA A 334 11.77 -13.63 26.78
CA ALA A 334 12.26 -13.69 25.41
C ALA A 334 11.15 -13.39 24.39
N GLY A 335 11.58 -13.04 23.18
CA GLY A 335 10.74 -12.92 21.98
C GLY A 335 11.32 -13.74 20.83
N PHE A 336 10.47 -14.31 19.99
CA PHE A 336 10.86 -14.91 18.72
C PHE A 336 9.75 -14.75 17.69
N HIS A 337 10.03 -14.06 16.59
CA HIS A 337 9.07 -13.72 15.55
C HIS A 337 9.70 -13.90 14.16
N GLY A 338 8.85 -14.02 13.13
CA GLY A 338 9.27 -14.05 11.73
C GLY A 338 8.71 -12.86 10.98
N ASN A 339 9.41 -12.40 9.93
CA ASN A 339 9.05 -11.18 9.22
C ASN A 339 8.02 -11.36 8.10
N GLY A 340 7.46 -12.57 7.93
CA GLY A 340 6.58 -12.90 6.80
C GLY A 340 7.28 -13.01 5.44
N ASP A 341 8.60 -12.82 5.35
CA ASP A 341 9.35 -12.93 4.10
C ASP A 341 10.41 -14.04 4.17
N ASN A 342 11.51 -13.82 4.88
CA ASN A 342 12.72 -14.64 4.84
C ASN A 342 13.63 -14.54 6.09
N LEU A 343 13.25 -13.78 7.12
CA LEU A 343 14.01 -13.57 8.36
C LEU A 343 13.22 -13.94 9.61
N TYR A 344 13.95 -14.40 10.63
CA TYR A 344 13.48 -14.56 12.00
C TYR A 344 14.31 -13.68 12.94
N VAL A 345 13.68 -13.14 13.97
CA VAL A 345 14.34 -12.43 15.08
C VAL A 345 14.15 -13.22 16.37
N ALA A 346 15.21 -13.33 17.16
CA ALA A 346 15.20 -13.80 18.53
C ALA A 346 15.73 -12.68 19.44
N VAL A 347 15.12 -12.47 20.60
CA VAL A 347 15.63 -11.56 21.64
C VAL A 347 15.57 -12.22 23.01
N CYS A 348 16.55 -11.91 23.86
CA CYS A 348 16.60 -12.33 25.26
C CYS A 348 17.37 -11.32 26.11
N SER A 349 17.12 -11.30 27.41
CA SER A 349 17.97 -10.64 28.40
C SER A 349 19.00 -11.61 28.98
N GLY A 350 20.19 -11.11 29.35
CA GLY A 350 21.23 -11.94 29.93
C GLY A 350 22.51 -11.18 30.29
N ARG A 351 23.56 -11.92 30.67
CA ARG A 351 24.89 -11.37 30.95
C ARG A 351 25.91 -11.84 29.90
N ASP A 352 26.83 -10.96 29.55
CA ASP A 352 27.97 -11.31 28.68
C ASP A 352 29.12 -11.99 29.44
N ASP A 353 30.21 -12.27 28.72
CA ASP A 353 31.43 -12.90 29.26
C ASP A 353 32.07 -12.06 30.37
N GLN A 354 31.80 -10.75 30.40
CA GLN A 354 32.26 -9.76 31.39
C GLN A 354 31.25 -9.54 32.54
N GLN A 355 30.15 -10.31 32.57
CA GLN A 355 29.04 -10.20 33.52
C GLN A 355 28.21 -8.91 33.42
N VAL A 356 28.33 -8.14 32.33
CA VAL A 356 27.50 -6.96 32.05
C VAL A 356 26.12 -7.40 31.56
N LEU A 357 25.06 -6.75 32.04
CA LEU A 357 23.69 -7.02 31.59
C LEU A 357 23.42 -6.39 30.23
N HIS A 358 22.82 -7.16 29.33
CA HIS A 358 22.38 -6.69 28.01
C HIS A 358 21.00 -7.24 27.65
N VAL A 359 20.33 -6.52 26.76
CA VAL A 359 19.28 -7.06 25.91
C VAL A 359 19.93 -7.46 24.59
N TRP A 360 19.78 -8.71 24.17
CA TRP A 360 20.55 -9.31 23.08
C TRP A 360 19.66 -9.80 21.96
N VAL A 361 19.89 -9.30 20.75
CA VAL A 361 19.12 -9.60 19.53
C VAL A 361 19.95 -10.48 18.60
N THR A 362 19.32 -11.52 18.05
CA THR A 362 19.88 -12.40 17.01
C THR A 362 18.90 -12.49 15.85
N VAL A 363 19.38 -12.27 14.62
CA VAL A 363 18.57 -12.39 13.39
C VAL A 363 19.09 -13.53 12.54
N LEU A 364 18.19 -14.43 12.15
CA LEU A 364 18.44 -15.60 11.31
C LEU A 364 17.74 -15.45 9.96
N LYS A 365 18.30 -16.05 8.91
CA LYS A 365 17.58 -16.29 7.65
C LYS A 365 16.71 -17.54 7.73
N ALA A 366 15.82 -17.69 6.75
CA ALA A 366 14.96 -18.86 6.60
C ALA A 366 15.70 -20.21 6.39
N ASP A 367 17.00 -20.20 6.10
CA ASP A 367 17.88 -21.38 6.04
C ASP A 367 18.63 -21.67 7.36
N GLY A 368 18.38 -20.87 8.41
CA GLY A 368 19.03 -20.97 9.72
C GLY A 368 20.38 -20.26 9.81
N THR A 369 20.89 -19.66 8.72
CA THR A 369 22.15 -18.92 8.76
C THR A 369 22.01 -17.57 9.46
N LEU A 370 23.06 -17.16 10.18
CA LEU A 370 23.10 -15.91 10.92
C LEU A 370 23.15 -14.70 9.99
N VAL A 371 22.37 -13.67 10.29
CA VAL A 371 22.53 -12.31 9.71
C VAL A 371 23.39 -11.46 10.65
N TYR A 372 22.98 -11.32 11.91
CA TYR A 372 23.75 -10.68 12.97
C TYR A 372 23.31 -11.16 14.35
N SER A 373 24.17 -10.97 15.37
CA SER A 373 23.84 -11.15 16.78
C SER A 373 24.61 -10.15 17.63
N LYS A 374 23.91 -9.34 18.44
CA LYS A 374 24.50 -8.26 19.24
C LYS A 374 23.59 -7.76 20.37
N SER A 375 24.18 -7.03 21.31
CA SER A 375 23.41 -6.20 22.27
C SER A 375 22.67 -5.09 21.53
N VAL A 376 21.39 -4.87 21.86
CA VAL A 376 20.60 -3.72 21.39
C VAL A 376 20.62 -2.58 22.42
N SER A 377 20.96 -2.87 23.68
CA SER A 377 21.12 -1.91 24.76
C SER A 377 22.58 -1.43 24.91
N ASP A 378 23.36 -1.43 23.83
CA ASP A 378 24.80 -1.10 23.84
C ASP A 378 25.11 0.39 24.12
N ASP A 379 24.08 1.22 24.28
CA ASP A 379 24.16 2.64 24.62
C ASP A 379 23.88 2.97 26.09
N TYR A 380 23.52 1.98 26.92
CA TYR A 380 23.26 2.16 28.36
C TYR A 380 23.92 1.06 29.21
N VAL A 381 24.30 1.43 30.45
CA VAL A 381 24.69 0.45 31.48
C VAL A 381 23.42 0.05 32.24
N LEU A 382 23.04 -1.23 32.14
CA LEU A 382 21.84 -1.77 32.78
C LEU A 382 22.17 -2.39 34.14
N THR A 383 21.39 -2.02 35.16
CA THR A 383 21.51 -2.56 36.52
C THR A 383 20.50 -3.67 36.80
N ASN A 384 19.36 -3.64 36.11
CA ASN A 384 18.34 -4.69 36.09
C ASN A 384 17.70 -4.77 34.71
N VAL A 385 17.23 -5.97 34.32
CA VAL A 385 16.48 -6.23 33.07
C VAL A 385 15.46 -7.32 33.36
N GLY A 386 14.21 -7.11 32.93
CA GLY A 386 13.13 -8.09 33.04
C GLY A 386 12.77 -8.70 31.69
N GLY A 387 11.51 -8.51 31.30
CA GLY A 387 10.93 -9.01 30.05
C GLY A 387 11.47 -8.28 28.83
N THR A 388 11.50 -8.98 27.69
CA THR A 388 11.89 -8.42 26.40
C THR A 388 11.18 -9.16 25.27
N ASP A 389 10.87 -8.42 24.21
CA ASP A 389 10.29 -8.92 22.97
C ASP A 389 10.84 -8.10 21.78
N ALA A 390 10.78 -8.64 20.57
CA ALA A 390 11.31 -7.96 19.39
C ALA A 390 10.53 -8.35 18.14
N ALA A 391 10.05 -7.35 17.41
CA ALA A 391 9.38 -7.54 16.14
C ALA A 391 10.32 -7.19 14.99
N ILE A 392 10.15 -7.89 13.87
CA ILE A 392 10.92 -7.68 12.64
C ILE A 392 9.95 -7.45 11.48
N ASP A 393 10.14 -6.36 10.73
CA ASP A 393 9.31 -6.06 9.57
C ASP A 393 9.81 -6.75 8.29
N ALA A 394 9.00 -6.75 7.24
CA ALA A 394 9.33 -7.36 5.95
C ALA A 394 10.58 -6.75 5.27
N LYS A 395 11.04 -5.57 5.70
CA LYS A 395 12.29 -4.92 5.24
C LYS A 395 13.50 -5.35 6.07
N GLY A 396 13.30 -6.14 7.13
CA GLY A 396 14.33 -6.63 8.04
C GLY A 396 14.67 -5.68 9.20
N ARG A 397 13.93 -4.58 9.39
CA ARG A 397 14.15 -3.68 10.53
C ARG A 397 13.62 -4.36 11.79
N VAL A 398 14.42 -4.32 12.86
CA VAL A 398 14.05 -4.90 14.16
C VAL A 398 13.74 -3.78 15.13
N PHE A 399 12.56 -3.82 15.75
CA PHE A 399 12.23 -3.03 16.92
C PHE A 399 12.23 -3.95 18.14
N ALA A 400 13.26 -3.80 18.98
CA ALA A 400 13.34 -4.50 20.26
C ALA A 400 12.79 -3.62 21.37
N VAL A 401 12.03 -4.24 22.28
CA VAL A 401 11.47 -3.61 23.48
C VAL A 401 11.84 -4.44 24.71
N TRP A 402 12.00 -3.78 25.85
CA TRP A 402 12.37 -4.42 27.11
C TRP A 402 11.99 -3.56 28.30
N ASP A 403 11.86 -4.18 29.47
CA ASP A 403 11.87 -3.46 30.75
C ASP A 403 13.23 -3.57 31.42
N ALA A 404 13.77 -2.44 31.87
CA ALA A 404 15.08 -2.36 32.51
C ALA A 404 15.20 -1.15 33.44
N ARG A 405 16.28 -1.16 34.24
CA ARG A 405 16.73 -0.03 35.05
C ARG A 405 18.14 0.38 34.66
N ILE A 406 18.33 1.65 34.32
CA ILE A 406 19.62 2.23 33.93
C ILE A 406 20.47 2.60 35.16
N GLU A 407 21.79 2.55 35.02
CA GLU A 407 22.72 2.99 36.07
C GLU A 407 22.56 4.49 36.39
N ASN A 408 22.50 4.82 37.69
CA ASN A 408 22.20 6.15 38.26
C ASN A 408 20.73 6.60 38.16
N ASP A 409 19.83 5.76 37.66
CA ASP A 409 18.39 6.02 37.72
C ASP A 409 17.80 5.66 39.09
N TRP A 410 16.88 6.48 39.58
CA TRP A 410 16.20 6.34 40.87
C TRP A 410 14.84 5.64 40.75
N VAL A 411 14.34 5.40 39.54
CA VAL A 411 13.08 4.67 39.30
C VAL A 411 13.26 3.14 39.33
N ASP A 412 12.13 2.42 39.34
CA ASP A 412 12.05 0.97 39.12
C ASP A 412 12.24 0.64 37.61
N ASN A 413 12.06 -0.61 37.20
CA ASN A 413 12.08 -0.96 35.77
C ASN A 413 11.01 -0.16 35.00
N LEU A 414 11.39 0.42 33.87
CA LEU A 414 10.51 1.08 32.91
C LEU A 414 10.68 0.48 31.51
N VAL A 415 9.67 0.67 30.65
CA VAL A 415 9.65 0.06 29.32
C VAL A 415 10.33 0.96 28.29
N MET A 416 11.35 0.41 27.66
CA MET A 416 12.19 1.07 26.67
C MET A 416 12.19 0.29 25.35
N GLY A 417 12.70 0.92 24.29
CA GLY A 417 13.00 0.21 23.06
C GLY A 417 13.99 0.95 22.17
N ARG A 418 14.40 0.29 21.09
CA ARG A 418 15.33 0.81 20.09
C ARG A 418 15.19 0.07 18.77
N VAL A 419 15.41 0.79 17.65
CA VAL A 419 15.30 0.22 16.30
C VAL A 419 16.67 -0.03 15.68
N LEU A 420 16.85 -1.23 15.13
CA LEU A 420 17.98 -1.63 14.29
C LEU A 420 17.54 -1.71 12.82
N ASP A 421 18.42 -1.34 11.90
CA ASP A 421 18.24 -1.62 10.48
C ASP A 421 18.49 -3.11 10.14
N ALA A 422 18.26 -3.50 8.89
CA ALA A 422 18.43 -4.88 8.43
C ALA A 422 19.87 -5.43 8.54
N SER A 423 20.87 -4.58 8.80
CA SER A 423 22.27 -4.97 9.07
C SER A 423 22.59 -5.09 10.56
N GLY A 424 21.65 -4.76 11.45
CA GLY A 424 21.85 -4.69 12.89
C GLY A 424 22.48 -3.39 13.37
N LYS A 425 22.58 -2.37 12.50
CA LYS A 425 23.06 -1.05 12.92
C LYS A 425 21.90 -0.29 13.60
N PRO A 426 22.12 0.34 14.76
CA PRO A 426 21.11 1.20 15.37
C PRO A 426 20.72 2.37 14.47
N ILE A 427 19.42 2.62 14.36
CA ILE A 427 18.87 3.79 13.66
C ILE A 427 18.96 5.02 14.59
N GLY A 428 18.56 4.85 15.85
CA GLY A 428 18.66 5.85 16.91
C GLY A 428 19.23 5.28 18.22
N GLY A 429 19.20 6.09 19.28
CA GLY A 429 19.48 5.64 20.65
C GLY A 429 18.24 5.03 21.31
N THR A 430 18.42 4.31 22.41
CA THR A 430 17.34 3.79 23.26
C THR A 430 16.42 4.92 23.75
N PHE A 431 15.12 4.68 23.76
CA PHE A 431 14.07 5.63 24.17
C PHE A 431 12.98 4.97 25.03
N TYR A 432 12.28 5.76 25.85
CA TYR A 432 11.11 5.28 26.61
C TYR A 432 9.89 5.09 25.70
N ILE A 433 9.20 3.96 25.84
CA ILE A 433 8.03 3.65 24.99
C ILE A 433 6.87 4.60 25.27
N SER A 434 6.65 5.02 26.51
CA SER A 434 5.53 5.88 26.91
C SER A 434 5.98 7.31 27.23
N GLU A 435 5.22 8.30 26.76
CA GLU A 435 5.36 9.70 27.22
C GLU A 435 4.88 9.91 28.67
N SER A 436 4.16 8.94 29.24
CA SER A 436 3.72 8.96 30.65
C SER A 436 4.74 8.30 31.61
N GLU A 437 5.82 7.72 31.09
CA GLU A 437 6.86 7.00 31.84
C GLU A 437 8.23 7.70 31.68
N TYR A 438 8.27 9.02 31.94
CA TYR A 438 9.43 9.89 31.66
C TYR A 438 10.01 10.56 32.91
N GLU A 439 11.34 10.47 33.10
CA GLU A 439 12.18 10.80 34.29
C GLU A 439 12.01 12.17 35.00
N THR A 440 11.04 13.01 34.65
CA THR A 440 10.89 14.37 35.21
C THR A 440 10.21 14.45 36.59
N SER A 441 9.79 13.33 37.18
CA SER A 441 9.26 13.29 38.55
C SER A 441 9.73 12.06 39.34
N PHE A 442 10.03 12.26 40.63
CA PHE A 442 10.74 11.30 41.50
C PHE A 442 9.84 10.16 42.05
N ALA A 443 8.84 9.68 41.30
CA ALA A 443 7.79 8.80 41.85
C ALA A 443 7.15 7.81 40.85
N TYR A 444 7.91 7.28 39.88
CA TYR A 444 7.39 6.25 38.97
C TYR A 444 7.43 4.85 39.57
N TYR A 445 6.38 4.08 39.29
CA TYR A 445 6.25 2.67 39.66
C TYR A 445 6.77 1.77 38.53
N LYS A 446 6.95 0.48 38.83
CA LYS A 446 7.37 -0.53 37.85
C LYS A 446 6.46 -0.58 36.61
N SER A 447 7.05 -0.73 35.43
CA SER A 447 6.39 -1.14 34.20
C SER A 447 7.20 -2.26 33.55
N ASP A 448 6.55 -3.36 33.17
CA ASP A 448 7.23 -4.60 32.79
C ASP A 448 6.50 -5.44 31.71
N ASN A 449 7.15 -6.53 31.32
CA ASN A 449 6.64 -7.55 30.39
C ASN A 449 6.17 -7.00 29.03
N PRO A 450 6.97 -6.18 28.32
CA PRO A 450 6.56 -5.63 27.04
C PRO A 450 6.46 -6.69 25.94
N ARG A 451 5.49 -6.50 25.05
CA ARG A 451 5.28 -7.26 23.80
C ARG A 451 5.21 -6.31 22.62
N VAL A 452 5.71 -6.74 21.48
CA VAL A 452 5.75 -5.91 20.26
C VAL A 452 5.38 -6.72 19.03
N PHE A 453 4.66 -6.09 18.11
CA PHE A 453 4.37 -6.65 16.79
C PHE A 453 4.62 -5.61 15.69
N ALA A 454 5.03 -6.08 14.52
CA ALA A 454 5.31 -5.26 13.34
C ALA A 454 4.46 -5.74 12.16
N ARG A 455 3.84 -4.80 11.44
CA ARG A 455 3.20 -5.10 10.15
C ARG A 455 3.19 -3.88 9.24
N GLY A 456 3.68 -4.06 8.02
CA GLY A 456 3.88 -2.94 7.09
C GLY A 456 4.77 -1.88 7.73
N ASP A 457 4.30 -0.63 7.75
CA ASP A 457 4.98 0.51 8.38
C ASP A 457 4.31 0.91 9.72
N GLN A 458 3.76 -0.05 10.46
CA GLN A 458 3.19 0.12 11.81
C GLN A 458 3.81 -0.88 12.81
N PHE A 459 4.12 -0.38 14.00
CA PHE A 459 4.49 -1.15 15.18
C PHE A 459 3.47 -0.90 16.28
N ALA A 460 3.16 -1.95 17.05
CA ALA A 460 2.32 -1.86 18.24
C ALA A 460 3.11 -2.44 19.42
N VAL A 461 3.19 -1.69 20.52
CA VAL A 461 3.81 -2.14 21.78
C VAL A 461 2.73 -2.15 22.85
N VAL A 462 2.68 -3.22 23.63
CA VAL A 462 1.85 -3.33 24.85
C VAL A 462 2.71 -3.79 26.01
N TRP A 463 2.38 -3.38 27.23
CA TRP A 463 3.12 -3.73 28.44
C TRP A 463 2.23 -3.61 29.67
N ARG A 464 2.69 -4.10 30.82
CA ARG A 464 2.03 -3.88 32.10
C ARG A 464 2.62 -2.63 32.74
N SER A 465 1.77 -1.65 33.05
CA SER A 465 2.16 -0.36 33.62
C SER A 465 1.48 -0.15 34.96
N ASN A 466 2.26 0.26 35.97
CA ASN A 466 1.73 0.81 37.22
C ASN A 466 1.63 2.36 37.17
N ASN A 467 1.86 2.98 36.01
CA ASN A 467 1.99 4.42 35.82
C ASN A 467 0.77 5.06 35.13
N SER A 468 -0.42 4.44 35.24
CA SER A 468 -1.67 5.07 34.80
C SER A 468 -1.91 6.37 35.60
N PRO A 469 -2.19 7.52 34.95
CA PRO A 469 -2.41 8.79 35.64
C PRO A 469 -3.56 8.75 36.66
N ASP A 470 -4.61 7.99 36.37
CA ASP A 470 -5.81 7.87 37.21
C ASP A 470 -5.70 6.74 38.26
N TYR A 471 -4.78 5.79 38.07
CA TYR A 471 -4.65 4.54 38.85
C TYR A 471 -3.20 4.20 39.21
N SER A 472 -2.44 5.21 39.63
CA SER A 472 -1.02 5.06 39.94
C SER A 472 -0.77 3.99 41.02
N GLY A 473 0.21 3.11 40.79
CA GLY A 473 0.52 1.95 41.62
C GLY A 473 -0.32 0.70 41.35
N THR A 474 -1.31 0.76 40.44
CA THR A 474 -2.15 -0.38 40.05
C THR A 474 -1.70 -0.95 38.71
N PRO A 475 -1.43 -2.26 38.58
CA PRO A 475 -1.02 -2.86 37.30
C PRO A 475 -2.18 -2.89 36.30
N VAL A 476 -2.01 -2.18 35.19
CA VAL A 476 -2.93 -2.18 34.04
C VAL A 476 -2.16 -2.51 32.76
N VAL A 477 -2.83 -3.03 31.74
CA VAL A 477 -2.28 -3.13 30.39
C VAL A 477 -2.28 -1.74 29.76
N ALA A 478 -1.10 -1.30 29.32
CA ALA A 478 -0.90 -0.10 28.54
C ALA A 478 -0.49 -0.45 27.11
N GLY A 479 -0.78 0.45 26.17
CA GLY A 479 -0.46 0.29 24.74
C GLY A 479 -0.03 1.60 24.09
N ARG A 480 0.84 1.49 23.08
CA ARG A 480 1.23 2.60 22.20
C ARG A 480 1.54 2.11 20.80
N LEU A 481 1.02 2.84 19.81
CA LEU A 481 1.20 2.58 18.38
C LEU A 481 2.19 3.57 17.77
N PHE A 482 3.07 3.06 16.92
CA PHE A 482 4.03 3.83 16.13
C PHE A 482 3.84 3.55 14.64
N GLY A 483 3.97 4.60 13.83
CA GLY A 483 4.25 4.47 12.40
C GLY A 483 5.75 4.60 12.15
N VAL A 484 6.18 4.15 10.98
CA VAL A 484 7.54 4.41 10.46
C VAL A 484 7.60 5.80 9.83
N LEU A 485 8.67 6.55 10.11
CA LEU A 485 9.06 7.72 9.34
C LEU A 485 9.76 7.24 8.05
N TYR A 486 9.10 7.38 6.92
CA TYR A 486 9.70 7.11 5.61
C TYR A 486 10.50 8.35 5.16
N GLU A 487 11.82 8.21 5.02
CA GLU A 487 12.67 9.24 4.41
C GLU A 487 12.42 9.28 2.89
N PRO A 488 12.08 10.45 2.30
CA PRO A 488 11.73 10.54 0.89
C PRO A 488 12.80 10.01 -0.08
N GLY A 489 12.53 8.85 -0.71
CA GLY A 489 13.41 8.16 -1.65
C GLY A 489 13.03 8.36 -3.13
N THR A 490 13.90 7.90 -4.04
CA THR A 490 13.64 7.85 -5.49
C THR A 490 13.06 6.51 -5.93
N ILE A 491 12.71 6.37 -7.22
CA ILE A 491 12.25 5.09 -7.80
C ILE A 491 13.19 3.90 -7.53
N GLU A 492 14.51 4.14 -7.40
CA GLU A 492 15.50 3.11 -7.07
C GLU A 492 15.30 2.54 -5.67
N ALA A 493 14.86 3.36 -4.71
CA ALA A 493 14.59 2.92 -3.34
C ALA A 493 13.40 1.94 -3.27
N GLU A 494 12.48 2.06 -4.23
CA GLU A 494 11.35 1.15 -4.44
C GLU A 494 11.68 -0.02 -5.39
N GLY A 495 12.96 -0.22 -5.73
CA GLY A 495 13.43 -1.32 -6.58
C GLY A 495 13.09 -1.19 -8.07
N LEU A 496 12.65 -0.01 -8.52
CA LEU A 496 12.28 0.24 -9.92
C LEU A 496 13.51 0.62 -10.75
N THR A 497 13.51 0.23 -12.02
CA THR A 497 14.57 0.57 -12.98
C THR A 497 14.14 1.75 -13.84
N ARG A 498 14.99 2.78 -13.95
CA ARG A 498 14.80 3.87 -14.90
C ARG A 498 15.10 3.41 -16.33
N ILE A 499 14.16 3.65 -17.24
CA ILE A 499 14.22 3.31 -18.66
C ILE A 499 14.67 4.54 -19.47
N VAL A 500 14.13 5.71 -19.14
CA VAL A 500 14.50 6.99 -19.76
C VAL A 500 14.81 7.98 -18.64
N PRO A 501 16.02 8.61 -18.62
CA PRO A 501 16.36 9.66 -17.66
C PRO A 501 15.46 10.89 -17.84
N ASP A 502 15.46 11.82 -16.89
CA ASP A 502 14.67 13.04 -17.06
C ASP A 502 15.07 13.74 -18.37
N THR A 503 14.07 13.94 -19.22
CA THR A 503 14.23 14.38 -20.60
C THR A 503 13.35 15.60 -20.81
N VAL A 504 14.00 16.72 -21.14
CA VAL A 504 13.33 17.96 -21.54
C VAL A 504 12.64 17.75 -22.89
N ILE A 505 11.38 18.20 -23.01
CA ILE A 505 10.59 18.03 -24.25
C ILE A 505 11.05 19.01 -25.33
N ASP A 506 11.26 20.26 -24.94
CA ASP A 506 11.86 21.32 -25.73
C ASP A 506 12.68 22.21 -24.79
N SER A 507 13.84 22.68 -25.25
CA SER A 507 14.79 23.46 -24.46
C SER A 507 14.74 24.93 -24.89
N PRO A 508 13.75 25.72 -24.42
CA PRO A 508 13.61 27.11 -24.81
C PRO A 508 14.79 27.96 -24.31
N GLN A 509 15.03 29.08 -24.96
CA GLN A 509 15.99 30.09 -24.48
C GLN A 509 15.39 31.03 -23.42
N TYR A 510 14.07 31.00 -23.25
CA TYR A 510 13.31 31.91 -22.38
C TYR A 510 12.48 31.11 -21.38
N ASN A 511 12.09 31.77 -20.29
CA ASN A 511 11.16 31.21 -19.30
C ASN A 511 9.80 30.89 -19.93
N ALA A 512 9.17 29.78 -19.52
CA ALA A 512 7.83 29.41 -19.97
C ALA A 512 6.78 30.46 -19.59
N LEU A 513 5.67 30.50 -20.33
CA LEU A 513 4.59 31.49 -20.15
C LEU A 513 3.65 31.21 -18.95
N GLY A 514 4.09 30.35 -18.01
CA GLY A 514 3.40 29.97 -16.77
C GLY A 514 2.29 28.93 -16.91
N ASN A 515 1.75 28.73 -18.13
CA ASN A 515 0.66 27.80 -18.43
C ASN A 515 1.12 26.46 -19.02
N TRP A 516 2.42 26.22 -19.12
CA TRP A 516 2.99 25.05 -19.77
C TRP A 516 2.92 23.82 -18.83
N GLU A 517 1.72 23.25 -18.67
CA GLU A 517 1.50 21.97 -17.95
C GLU A 517 1.43 20.82 -18.99
N PRO A 518 2.19 19.72 -18.85
CA PRO A 518 2.14 18.62 -19.81
C PRO A 518 0.91 17.72 -19.60
N TYR A 519 0.37 17.13 -20.67
CA TYR A 519 -0.72 16.15 -20.61
C TYR A 519 -0.32 14.83 -21.28
N ALA A 520 -0.64 13.69 -20.67
CA ALA A 520 -0.09 12.40 -21.07
C ALA A 520 -1.14 11.31 -21.35
N SER A 521 -0.80 10.41 -22.29
CA SER A 521 -1.55 9.19 -22.58
C SER A 521 -0.60 8.08 -23.03
N VAL A 522 -1.11 6.84 -23.03
CA VAL A 522 -0.50 5.73 -23.79
C VAL A 522 -1.17 5.58 -25.16
N LEU A 523 -0.42 5.05 -26.12
CA LEU A 523 -0.91 4.49 -27.38
C LEU A 523 -0.57 2.99 -27.39
N GLY A 524 -1.61 2.17 -27.17
CA GLY A 524 -1.47 0.76 -26.82
C GLY A 524 -0.43 0.55 -25.71
N ASN A 525 0.44 -0.44 -25.92
CA ASN A 525 1.61 -0.70 -25.09
C ASN A 525 2.91 -0.38 -25.86
N SER A 526 2.92 0.67 -26.67
CA SER A 526 4.03 0.95 -27.60
C SER A 526 4.64 2.33 -27.46
N VAL A 527 3.82 3.38 -27.28
CA VAL A 527 4.29 4.76 -27.19
C VAL A 527 3.57 5.51 -26.07
N PHE A 528 4.32 6.22 -25.22
CA PHE A 528 3.82 7.31 -24.40
C PHE A 528 3.71 8.57 -25.26
N LEU A 529 2.54 9.19 -25.22
CA LEU A 529 2.25 10.49 -25.84
C LEU A 529 2.31 11.54 -24.73
N ILE A 530 3.14 12.56 -24.87
CA ILE A 530 3.17 13.71 -23.95
C ILE A 530 2.92 14.98 -24.76
N GLU A 531 1.75 15.59 -24.58
CA GLU A 531 1.47 16.93 -25.07
C GLU A 531 2.18 17.98 -24.21
N ALA A 532 2.70 19.01 -24.85
CA ALA A 532 3.33 20.15 -24.20
C ALA A 532 3.18 21.44 -25.02
N ASN A 533 3.17 22.57 -24.33
CA ASN A 533 3.36 23.89 -24.93
C ASN A 533 4.86 24.20 -25.13
N THR A 534 5.16 24.89 -26.23
CA THR A 534 6.48 25.46 -26.55
C THR A 534 6.34 26.83 -27.21
N PHE A 535 7.43 27.57 -27.41
CA PHE A 535 7.39 28.83 -28.16
C PHE A 535 7.07 28.58 -29.63
N ALA A 536 6.20 29.40 -30.23
CA ALA A 536 5.96 29.38 -31.66
C ALA A 536 7.22 29.79 -32.43
N THR A 537 7.35 29.29 -33.65
CA THR A 537 8.56 29.40 -34.49
C THR A 537 9.07 30.85 -34.58
N ASN A 538 10.33 31.06 -34.17
CA ASN A 538 11.02 32.35 -34.14
C ASN A 538 10.38 33.43 -33.23
N THR A 539 9.64 33.05 -32.19
CA THR A 539 9.04 33.99 -31.21
C THR A 539 9.57 33.77 -29.78
N ALA A 540 9.27 34.71 -28.87
CA ALA A 540 9.62 34.64 -27.44
C ALA A 540 8.42 34.92 -26.51
N ASP A 541 7.25 35.16 -27.10
CA ASP A 541 6.01 35.61 -26.43
C ASP A 541 4.76 34.88 -26.95
N LYS A 542 4.88 34.11 -28.04
CA LYS A 542 3.81 33.31 -28.64
C LYS A 542 4.06 31.82 -28.41
N GLN A 543 3.00 31.04 -28.25
CA GLN A 543 3.08 29.60 -28.03
C GLN A 543 2.45 28.78 -29.15
N GLN A 544 2.96 27.57 -29.30
CA GLN A 544 2.42 26.48 -30.09
C GLN A 544 2.19 25.24 -29.20
N PHE A 545 1.67 24.17 -29.79
CA PHE A 545 1.36 22.90 -29.11
C PHE A 545 2.07 21.75 -29.83
N VAL A 546 2.79 20.93 -29.09
CA VAL A 546 3.61 19.82 -29.59
C VAL A 546 3.29 18.52 -28.84
N VAL A 547 3.68 17.39 -29.43
CA VAL A 547 3.55 16.06 -28.82
C VAL A 547 4.90 15.37 -28.88
N GLN A 548 5.42 14.95 -27.72
CA GLN A 548 6.57 14.06 -27.62
C GLN A 548 6.10 12.61 -27.74
N LEU A 549 6.71 11.88 -28.67
CA LEU A 549 6.44 10.47 -28.95
C LEU A 549 7.57 9.63 -28.36
N GLN A 550 7.36 9.04 -27.18
CA GLN A 550 8.34 8.26 -26.44
C GLN A 550 7.99 6.75 -26.49
N PRO A 551 8.78 5.89 -27.15
CA PRO A 551 8.63 4.44 -27.03
C PRO A 551 8.67 3.99 -25.57
N VAL A 552 7.72 3.14 -25.14
CA VAL A 552 7.53 2.80 -23.72
C VAL A 552 8.73 2.06 -23.10
N ASP A 553 9.52 1.38 -23.93
CA ASP A 553 10.67 0.56 -23.57
C ASP A 553 12.02 1.29 -23.72
N GLY A 554 12.02 2.55 -24.15
CA GLY A 554 13.24 3.32 -24.43
C GLY A 554 14.07 2.79 -25.61
N SER A 555 13.56 1.84 -26.40
CA SER A 555 14.32 1.15 -27.47
C SER A 555 14.76 2.04 -28.64
N LYS A 556 14.13 3.21 -28.81
CA LYS A 556 14.49 4.22 -29.80
C LYS A 556 14.45 5.61 -29.14
N PRO A 557 15.23 6.58 -29.65
CA PRO A 557 15.07 7.98 -29.29
C PRO A 557 13.62 8.44 -29.50
N ALA A 558 13.12 9.22 -28.55
CA ALA A 558 11.82 9.86 -28.67
C ALA A 558 11.84 10.97 -29.74
N LYS A 559 10.66 11.31 -30.26
CA LYS A 559 10.52 12.26 -31.36
C LYS A 559 9.46 13.31 -31.06
N LEU A 560 9.85 14.58 -31.14
CA LEU A 560 8.93 15.71 -31.04
C LEU A 560 8.17 15.88 -32.35
N THR A 561 6.87 16.16 -32.26
CA THR A 561 6.01 16.48 -33.41
C THR A 561 4.99 17.56 -33.02
N TYR A 562 4.19 18.03 -33.99
CA TYR A 562 3.24 19.12 -33.77
C TYR A 562 1.87 18.55 -33.39
N ALA A 563 1.14 19.24 -32.50
CA ALA A 563 -0.20 18.82 -32.13
C ALA A 563 -1.23 19.08 -33.24
N PHE A 564 -0.95 20.00 -34.18
CA PHE A 564 -1.85 20.35 -35.28
C PHE A 564 -1.13 20.42 -36.63
N TYR A 565 -1.88 20.04 -37.65
CA TYR A 565 -1.48 19.98 -39.05
C TYR A 565 -2.55 20.69 -39.90
N THR A 566 -2.09 21.49 -40.86
CA THR A 566 -2.92 22.22 -41.84
C THR A 566 -3.77 21.28 -42.70
N ASP A 567 -4.74 21.84 -43.42
CA ASP A 567 -5.60 21.10 -44.35
C ASP A 567 -4.82 20.42 -45.49
N ALA A 568 -3.63 20.91 -45.81
CA ALA A 568 -2.70 20.31 -46.77
C ALA A 568 -1.84 19.17 -46.16
N GLY A 569 -2.02 18.84 -44.88
CA GLY A 569 -1.25 17.82 -44.17
C GLY A 569 0.17 18.25 -43.79
N ALA A 570 0.47 19.56 -43.77
CA ALA A 570 1.74 20.09 -43.28
C ALA A 570 1.67 20.42 -41.78
N PRO A 571 2.74 20.16 -40.98
CA PRO A 571 2.78 20.52 -39.57
C PRO A 571 2.65 22.04 -39.38
N TYR A 572 1.98 22.47 -38.31
CA TYR A 572 1.77 23.88 -38.00
C TYR A 572 2.48 24.26 -36.69
N GLY A 573 3.40 25.24 -36.76
CA GLY A 573 4.26 25.62 -35.64
C GLY A 573 4.37 27.12 -35.35
N ASP A 574 3.40 27.91 -35.85
CA ASP A 574 3.31 29.35 -35.60
C ASP A 574 2.32 29.64 -34.44
N GLU A 575 2.09 30.91 -34.10
CA GLU A 575 1.07 31.33 -33.14
C GLU A 575 -0.31 30.81 -33.56
N PHE A 576 -0.94 29.92 -32.79
CA PHE A 576 -2.24 29.35 -33.21
C PHE A 576 -3.47 29.90 -32.47
N ASN A 577 -3.27 30.58 -31.34
CA ASN A 577 -4.34 31.20 -30.56
C ASN A 577 -4.24 32.72 -30.70
N LEU A 578 -5.23 33.39 -31.30
CA LEU A 578 -5.17 34.83 -31.60
C LEU A 578 -5.68 35.72 -30.45
N SER A 579 -5.86 35.15 -29.26
CA SER A 579 -6.51 35.82 -28.13
C SER A 579 -5.67 35.78 -26.84
N ARG A 580 -4.88 34.73 -26.63
CA ARG A 580 -4.15 34.51 -25.38
C ARG A 580 -2.98 33.54 -25.55
N GLN A 581 -1.78 33.98 -25.19
CA GLN A 581 -0.54 33.18 -25.24
C GLN A 581 -0.20 32.42 -23.96
N ASN A 582 -0.99 32.57 -22.91
CA ASN A 582 -0.86 31.80 -21.67
C ASN A 582 -2.16 31.07 -21.31
N GLY A 583 -2.83 30.51 -22.33
CA GLY A 583 -4.15 29.87 -22.26
C GLY A 583 -4.16 28.52 -21.51
N ASN A 584 -5.22 27.72 -21.69
CA ASN A 584 -5.17 26.35 -21.18
C ASN A 584 -4.07 25.55 -21.91
N PRO A 585 -3.43 24.58 -21.25
CA PRO A 585 -2.53 23.63 -21.91
C PRO A 585 -3.30 22.81 -22.95
N GLY A 586 -2.58 22.17 -23.87
CA GLY A 586 -3.20 21.20 -24.79
C GLY A 586 -3.54 19.88 -24.10
N ARG A 587 -3.98 18.90 -24.90
CA ARG A 587 -4.40 17.56 -24.49
C ARG A 587 -4.00 16.55 -25.55
N VAL A 588 -3.76 15.30 -25.11
CA VAL A 588 -3.57 14.15 -26.01
C VAL A 588 -4.21 12.90 -25.43
N ALA A 589 -4.89 12.12 -26.27
CA ALA A 589 -5.39 10.79 -25.94
C ALA A 589 -5.02 9.79 -27.02
N GLY A 590 -4.44 8.67 -26.63
CA GLY A 590 -4.20 7.53 -27.51
C GLY A 590 -5.24 6.43 -27.30
N ASP A 591 -5.48 5.64 -28.33
CA ASP A 591 -6.19 4.36 -28.20
C ASP A 591 -5.36 3.41 -27.34
N LYS A 592 -5.87 3.04 -26.16
CA LYS A 592 -5.15 2.20 -25.19
C LYS A 592 -5.10 0.71 -25.59
N ARG A 593 -5.76 0.28 -26.68
CA ARG A 593 -5.80 -1.14 -27.08
C ARG A 593 -4.44 -1.61 -27.59
N PRO A 594 -3.99 -2.84 -27.28
CA PRO A 594 -2.78 -3.42 -27.85
C PRO A 594 -2.77 -3.36 -29.39
N GLY A 595 -1.65 -2.89 -29.95
CA GLY A 595 -1.46 -2.72 -31.39
C GLY A 595 -2.14 -1.48 -32.00
N ALA A 596 -2.71 -0.59 -31.20
CA ALA A 596 -3.29 0.65 -31.70
C ALA A 596 -2.27 1.64 -32.27
N VAL A 597 -2.74 2.42 -33.24
CA VAL A 597 -1.94 3.43 -33.97
C VAL A 597 -2.62 4.79 -34.03
N ASN A 598 -3.85 4.93 -33.53
CA ASN A 598 -4.62 6.18 -33.63
C ASN A 598 -4.58 6.96 -32.31
N TYR A 599 -4.40 8.27 -32.41
CA TYR A 599 -4.47 9.20 -31.29
C TYR A 599 -5.13 10.52 -31.70
N MET A 600 -5.58 11.30 -30.71
CA MET A 600 -6.19 12.61 -30.89
C MET A 600 -5.45 13.64 -30.05
N THR A 601 -5.28 14.84 -30.59
CA THR A 601 -4.81 16.04 -29.87
C THR A 601 -5.94 17.05 -29.72
N GLY A 602 -5.80 18.00 -28.79
CA GLY A 602 -6.71 19.14 -28.69
C GLY A 602 -6.16 20.29 -27.87
N ALA A 603 -6.61 21.52 -28.15
CA ALA A 603 -6.15 22.74 -27.49
C ALA A 603 -7.09 23.93 -27.71
N GLU A 604 -6.87 25.03 -26.98
CA GLU A 604 -7.51 26.33 -27.21
C GLU A 604 -6.81 27.09 -28.37
N VAL A 605 -7.43 27.16 -29.56
CA VAL A 605 -6.84 27.70 -30.80
C VAL A 605 -7.83 28.53 -31.64
N SER A 606 -7.34 29.24 -32.66
CA SER A 606 -8.07 30.21 -33.50
C SER A 606 -7.93 29.95 -35.02
N PRO A 607 -8.26 28.74 -35.53
CA PRO A 607 -8.03 28.36 -36.93
C PRO A 607 -8.76 29.22 -37.96
N HIS A 608 -9.89 29.83 -37.60
CA HIS A 608 -10.62 30.78 -38.46
C HIS A 608 -9.81 32.01 -38.86
N GLY A 609 -8.78 32.38 -38.09
CA GLY A 609 -7.85 33.46 -38.42
C GLY A 609 -6.83 33.12 -39.51
N TYR A 610 -6.77 31.85 -39.93
CA TYR A 610 -5.82 31.33 -40.92
C TYR A 610 -6.58 30.55 -42.03
N PRO A 611 -7.52 31.18 -42.75
CA PRO A 611 -8.45 30.49 -43.64
C PRO A 611 -7.75 29.70 -44.75
N ASP A 612 -6.65 30.24 -45.32
CA ASP A 612 -5.86 29.58 -46.36
C ASP A 612 -5.20 28.26 -45.90
N LEU A 613 -5.04 28.06 -44.59
CA LEU A 613 -4.39 26.89 -44.00
C LEU A 613 -5.37 25.88 -43.37
N PHE A 614 -6.52 26.35 -42.89
CA PHE A 614 -7.45 25.55 -42.09
C PHE A 614 -8.92 25.61 -42.55
N ASN A 615 -9.26 26.27 -43.66
CA ASN A 615 -10.65 26.41 -44.13
C ASN A 615 -10.88 25.96 -45.59
N SER A 616 -10.18 24.93 -46.05
CA SER A 616 -10.26 24.42 -47.44
C SER A 616 -11.64 23.88 -47.87
N ASP A 617 -12.56 23.70 -46.92
CA ASP A 617 -13.92 23.18 -47.11
C ASP A 617 -15.02 24.10 -46.52
N GLY A 618 -14.67 25.33 -46.10
CA GLY A 618 -15.62 26.29 -45.55
C GLY A 618 -16.16 25.95 -44.15
N ARG A 619 -15.59 24.96 -43.44
CA ARG A 619 -16.08 24.58 -42.09
C ARG A 619 -15.89 25.64 -41.01
N TRP A 620 -15.11 26.70 -41.27
CA TRP A 620 -15.00 27.88 -40.43
C TRP A 620 -15.84 29.07 -40.94
N ASP A 621 -16.66 28.89 -41.98
CA ASP A 621 -17.64 29.88 -42.46
C ASP A 621 -18.87 29.91 -41.53
N LEU A 622 -18.60 30.10 -40.23
CA LEU A 622 -19.56 30.05 -39.13
C LEU A 622 -20.61 31.17 -39.25
N PHE A 623 -21.71 31.04 -38.49
CA PHE A 623 -22.72 32.09 -38.42
C PHE A 623 -22.10 33.46 -38.11
N SER A 624 -22.58 34.50 -38.79
CA SER A 624 -21.91 35.81 -38.91
C SER A 624 -21.49 36.50 -37.59
N SER A 625 -22.08 36.16 -36.44
CA SER A 625 -21.64 36.69 -35.14
C SER A 625 -20.41 35.98 -34.54
N LEU A 626 -20.17 34.71 -34.89
CA LEU A 626 -18.96 33.96 -34.51
C LEU A 626 -17.73 34.50 -35.25
N LEU A 627 -17.89 34.79 -36.54
CA LEU A 627 -16.84 35.35 -37.41
C LEU A 627 -16.43 36.80 -37.10
N GLN A 628 -17.29 37.58 -36.42
CA GLN A 628 -17.02 39.00 -36.15
C GLN A 628 -15.95 39.26 -35.08
N ASN A 629 -15.56 38.24 -34.30
CA ASN A 629 -14.46 38.35 -33.34
C ASN A 629 -13.19 37.71 -33.91
N SER A 630 -12.28 38.56 -34.42
CA SER A 630 -10.96 38.14 -34.94
C SER A 630 -10.07 37.47 -33.87
N SER A 631 -10.40 37.64 -32.60
CA SER A 631 -9.74 36.99 -31.45
C SER A 631 -10.62 35.93 -30.79
N ALA A 632 -11.57 35.32 -31.51
CA ALA A 632 -12.26 34.14 -31.01
C ALA A 632 -11.29 32.96 -30.83
N ARG A 633 -11.48 32.16 -29.79
CA ARG A 633 -10.81 30.86 -29.61
C ARG A 633 -11.79 29.75 -29.28
N TYR A 634 -11.41 28.55 -29.72
CA TYR A 634 -12.20 27.32 -29.65
C TYR A 634 -11.34 26.19 -29.09
N GLY A 635 -11.94 25.27 -28.35
CA GLY A 635 -11.36 23.98 -28.04
C GLY A 635 -11.41 23.07 -29.26
N CYS A 636 -10.37 23.07 -30.10
CA CYS A 636 -10.30 22.26 -31.31
C CYS A 636 -9.59 20.93 -31.09
N VAL A 637 -9.89 19.96 -31.95
CA VAL A 637 -9.26 18.63 -31.97
C VAL A 637 -8.77 18.26 -33.37
N GLN A 638 -7.81 17.33 -33.43
CA GLN A 638 -7.38 16.66 -34.66
C GLN A 638 -6.97 15.20 -34.37
N THR A 639 -7.34 14.27 -35.24
CA THR A 639 -6.94 12.85 -35.13
C THR A 639 -5.76 12.52 -36.02
N PHE A 640 -4.94 11.55 -35.59
CA PHE A 640 -3.71 11.13 -36.23
C PHE A 640 -3.57 9.60 -36.21
N LYS A 641 -2.91 9.07 -37.25
CA LYS A 641 -2.34 7.73 -37.29
C LYS A 641 -0.83 7.83 -37.13
N LEU A 642 -0.25 7.07 -36.20
CA LEU A 642 1.19 6.99 -35.96
C LEU A 642 1.80 5.78 -36.67
N ASP A 643 2.85 5.99 -37.45
CA ASP A 643 3.77 4.92 -37.82
C ASP A 643 4.71 4.61 -36.65
N LEU A 644 4.53 3.46 -35.99
CA LEU A 644 5.36 3.00 -34.87
C LEU A 644 6.81 2.66 -35.27
N ALA A 645 7.09 2.47 -36.56
CA ALA A 645 8.46 2.25 -37.05
C ALA A 645 9.27 3.55 -37.04
N THR A 646 8.73 4.63 -37.61
CA THR A 646 9.42 5.93 -37.80
C THR A 646 9.00 7.04 -36.83
N LEU A 647 8.02 6.76 -35.96
CA LEU A 647 7.32 7.72 -35.10
C LEU A 647 6.79 8.92 -35.91
N THR A 648 6.25 8.68 -37.10
CA THR A 648 5.72 9.75 -37.97
C THR A 648 4.20 9.77 -37.92
N PRO A 649 3.58 10.87 -37.47
CA PRO A 649 2.13 10.98 -37.51
C PRO A 649 1.65 11.38 -38.91
N THR A 650 0.44 10.92 -39.24
CA THR A 650 -0.32 11.32 -40.42
C THR A 650 -1.68 11.81 -39.93
N PRO A 651 -2.09 13.07 -40.21
CA PRO A 651 -3.42 13.54 -39.84
C PRO A 651 -4.49 12.70 -40.55
N LEU A 652 -5.47 12.23 -39.78
CA LEU A 652 -6.65 11.51 -40.27
C LEU A 652 -7.84 12.44 -40.44
N SER A 653 -7.94 13.48 -39.60
CA SER A 653 -8.92 14.56 -39.73
C SER A 653 -8.24 15.89 -40.06
N LYS A 654 -9.03 16.85 -40.52
CA LYS A 654 -8.65 18.27 -40.46
C LYS A 654 -8.91 18.81 -39.04
N VAL A 655 -8.38 19.99 -38.73
CA VAL A 655 -8.67 20.66 -37.44
C VAL A 655 -10.12 21.11 -37.39
N GLN A 656 -10.83 20.81 -36.30
CA GLN A 656 -12.24 21.14 -36.11
C GLN A 656 -12.55 21.50 -34.64
N ASP A 657 -13.51 22.40 -34.41
CA ASP A 657 -13.99 22.73 -33.06
C ASP A 657 -14.71 21.51 -32.46
N SER A 658 -14.41 21.21 -31.19
CA SER A 658 -15.05 20.14 -30.45
C SER A 658 -16.57 20.32 -30.40
N ALA A 659 -17.10 21.55 -30.17
CA ALA A 659 -18.51 21.72 -29.83
C ALA A 659 -19.36 22.73 -30.63
N ASN A 660 -18.82 23.86 -31.10
CA ASN A 660 -19.63 24.96 -31.66
C ASN A 660 -19.44 25.23 -33.16
N GLY A 661 -18.38 24.72 -33.79
CA GLY A 661 -18.05 24.95 -35.20
C GLY A 661 -19.03 24.37 -36.24
N ARG A 662 -20.19 23.86 -35.80
CA ARG A 662 -21.28 23.33 -36.65
C ARG A 662 -22.63 23.98 -36.31
N VAL A 663 -22.63 24.98 -35.41
CA VAL A 663 -23.80 25.70 -34.94
C VAL A 663 -24.07 26.91 -35.83
N THR A 664 -25.34 27.10 -36.21
CA THR A 664 -25.80 28.16 -37.12
C THR A 664 -26.51 29.33 -36.44
N GLU A 665 -26.69 29.29 -35.12
CA GLU A 665 -27.37 30.34 -34.32
C GLU A 665 -26.74 30.48 -32.92
N GLY A 666 -26.81 31.66 -32.31
CA GLY A 666 -26.27 31.90 -30.96
C GLY A 666 -25.93 33.36 -30.69
N THR A 667 -25.31 33.65 -29.54
CA THR A 667 -24.84 34.99 -29.20
C THR A 667 -23.50 34.90 -28.48
N LEU A 668 -22.44 35.43 -29.10
CA LEU A 668 -21.14 35.50 -28.44
C LEU A 668 -21.17 36.40 -27.21
N VAL A 669 -20.56 35.92 -26.14
CA VAL A 669 -20.41 36.64 -24.86
C VAL A 669 -18.98 37.13 -24.64
N GLY A 670 -18.04 36.75 -25.51
CA GLY A 670 -16.61 37.08 -25.40
C GLY A 670 -15.75 36.41 -26.47
N ASP A 671 -14.44 36.39 -26.21
CA ASP A 671 -13.38 35.74 -26.99
C ASP A 671 -13.33 34.21 -26.82
N GLN A 672 -13.87 33.70 -25.71
CA GLN A 672 -13.84 32.29 -25.32
C GLN A 672 -15.14 31.63 -25.81
N VAL A 673 -15.13 31.04 -27.00
CA VAL A 673 -16.34 30.38 -27.56
C VAL A 673 -16.51 29.01 -26.92
N THR A 674 -15.42 28.23 -26.92
CA THR A 674 -15.26 27.00 -26.15
C THR A 674 -13.88 27.03 -25.49
N ARG A 675 -13.75 26.43 -24.30
CA ARG A 675 -12.45 26.26 -23.64
C ARG A 675 -12.09 24.81 -23.51
N PHE A 676 -10.81 24.49 -23.70
CA PHE A 676 -10.26 23.17 -23.41
C PHE A 676 -10.02 23.02 -21.90
N GLY A 677 -11.09 23.19 -21.11
CA GLY A 677 -11.10 22.95 -19.67
C GLY A 677 -10.94 21.46 -19.38
N GLY A 678 -11.73 20.63 -20.07
CA GLY A 678 -11.81 19.19 -19.87
C GLY A 678 -10.63 18.40 -20.45
N GLU A 679 -10.93 17.24 -21.01
CA GLU A 679 -9.97 16.17 -21.30
C GLU A 679 -10.34 15.43 -22.61
N LEU A 680 -9.40 14.66 -23.15
CA LEU A 680 -9.63 13.73 -24.25
C LEU A 680 -9.59 12.28 -23.74
N ALA A 681 -10.40 11.39 -24.30
CA ALA A 681 -10.27 9.96 -24.05
C ALA A 681 -10.63 9.11 -25.28
N CYS A 682 -9.86 8.05 -25.54
CA CYS A 682 -10.27 7.00 -26.48
C CYS A 682 -11.13 5.97 -25.76
N LEU A 683 -12.27 5.65 -26.37
CA LEU A 683 -13.27 4.69 -25.91
C LEU A 683 -12.88 3.26 -26.33
N ASP A 684 -13.45 2.23 -25.70
CA ASP A 684 -13.05 0.83 -25.99
C ASP A 684 -13.43 0.36 -27.41
N ASN A 685 -14.44 0.98 -28.03
CA ASN A 685 -14.79 0.81 -29.44
C ASN A 685 -13.78 1.49 -30.39
N GLY A 686 -12.95 2.41 -29.92
CA GLY A 686 -11.94 3.14 -30.69
C GLY A 686 -12.33 4.56 -31.11
N ASN A 687 -13.54 5.00 -30.80
CA ASN A 687 -13.92 6.40 -30.94
C ASN A 687 -13.19 7.26 -29.90
N PHE A 688 -13.21 8.57 -30.09
CA PHE A 688 -12.65 9.54 -29.15
C PHE A 688 -13.78 10.43 -28.62
N VAL A 689 -13.81 10.64 -27.30
CA VAL A 689 -14.61 11.70 -26.69
C VAL A 689 -13.73 12.91 -26.40
N SER A 690 -14.24 14.10 -26.71
CA SER A 690 -13.66 15.38 -26.31
C SER A 690 -14.63 16.08 -25.36
N VAL A 691 -14.10 16.56 -24.23
CA VAL A 691 -14.88 17.29 -23.22
C VAL A 691 -14.34 18.71 -23.10
N VAL A 692 -15.20 19.70 -23.33
CA VAL A 692 -14.85 21.13 -23.31
C VAL A 692 -15.88 21.93 -22.51
N GLU A 693 -15.54 23.16 -22.12
CA GLU A 693 -16.51 24.12 -21.60
C GLU A 693 -17.16 24.86 -22.77
N ASP A 694 -18.48 24.85 -22.85
CA ASP A 694 -19.26 25.70 -23.75
C ASP A 694 -19.57 27.04 -23.07
N ARG A 695 -19.03 28.11 -23.66
CA ARG A 695 -19.18 29.50 -23.20
C ARG A 695 -19.94 30.37 -24.20
N SER A 696 -20.42 29.78 -25.29
CA SER A 696 -21.24 30.45 -26.32
C SER A 696 -22.69 30.75 -25.88
N ARG A 697 -23.10 30.22 -24.72
CA ARG A 697 -24.47 30.19 -24.22
C ARG A 697 -25.51 29.49 -25.10
N VAL A 698 -25.10 28.78 -26.16
CA VAL A 698 -26.01 28.03 -27.04
C VAL A 698 -26.73 26.91 -26.28
N ARG A 699 -26.00 26.10 -25.50
CA ARG A 699 -26.60 25.00 -24.69
C ARG A 699 -27.04 25.41 -23.29
N ARG A 700 -26.72 26.64 -22.88
CA ARG A 700 -27.09 27.22 -21.59
C ARG A 700 -27.16 28.75 -21.67
N SER A 701 -28.36 29.30 -21.72
CA SER A 701 -28.59 30.74 -21.91
C SER A 701 -28.14 31.63 -20.73
N ASP A 702 -28.05 31.09 -19.51
CA ASP A 702 -27.78 31.82 -18.26
C ASP A 702 -26.34 31.65 -17.71
N GLY A 703 -25.49 30.83 -18.35
CA GLY A 703 -24.14 30.56 -17.85
C GLY A 703 -23.33 29.57 -18.68
N ASN A 704 -22.22 29.08 -18.13
CA ASN A 704 -21.35 28.08 -18.77
C ASN A 704 -21.85 26.66 -18.51
N CYS A 705 -21.51 25.72 -19.39
CA CYS A 705 -21.74 24.29 -19.16
C CYS A 705 -20.61 23.43 -19.72
N VAL A 706 -20.46 22.23 -19.15
CA VAL A 706 -19.56 21.19 -19.65
C VAL A 706 -20.28 20.45 -20.76
N VAL A 707 -19.60 20.23 -21.90
CA VAL A 707 -20.15 19.54 -23.06
C VAL A 707 -19.19 18.44 -23.54
N ALA A 708 -19.76 17.38 -24.12
CA ALA A 708 -19.01 16.27 -24.69
C ALA A 708 -19.43 16.01 -26.14
N THR A 709 -18.45 15.68 -27.00
CA THR A 709 -18.63 15.32 -28.42
C THR A 709 -17.88 14.02 -28.70
N ILE A 710 -18.45 13.12 -29.50
CA ILE A 710 -17.84 11.85 -29.85
C ILE A 710 -17.47 11.84 -31.33
N PHE A 711 -16.23 11.48 -31.62
CA PHE A 711 -15.63 11.42 -32.95
C PHE A 711 -15.14 10.00 -33.26
N ALA A 712 -15.24 9.57 -34.51
CA ALA A 712 -14.54 8.39 -35.00
C ALA A 712 -13.04 8.70 -35.24
N PRO A 713 -12.18 7.69 -35.46
CA PRO A 713 -10.76 7.92 -35.71
C PRO A 713 -10.41 8.81 -36.92
N ASP A 714 -11.29 8.89 -37.92
CA ASP A 714 -11.16 9.79 -39.08
C ASP A 714 -11.64 11.24 -38.79
N GLY A 715 -12.07 11.50 -37.56
CA GLY A 715 -12.62 12.79 -37.13
C GLY A 715 -14.09 13.00 -37.48
N THR A 716 -14.77 12.05 -38.14
CA THR A 716 -16.22 12.18 -38.36
C THR A 716 -16.97 12.20 -37.03
N VAL A 717 -17.99 13.06 -36.91
CA VAL A 717 -18.78 13.18 -35.68
C VAL A 717 -19.72 11.97 -35.58
N VAL A 718 -19.52 11.16 -34.53
CA VAL A 718 -20.39 10.03 -34.17
C VAL A 718 -21.58 10.52 -33.35
N LYS A 719 -21.34 11.46 -32.43
CA LYS A 719 -22.38 12.14 -31.66
C LYS A 719 -22.03 13.60 -31.45
N GLU A 720 -22.96 14.46 -31.86
CA GLU A 720 -22.83 15.90 -31.71
C GLU A 720 -22.81 16.35 -30.25
N ALA A 721 -22.18 17.51 -30.06
CA ALA A 721 -21.92 18.10 -28.76
C ALA A 721 -23.18 18.25 -27.88
N PHE A 722 -23.21 17.51 -26.77
CA PHE A 722 -24.30 17.51 -25.79
C PHE A 722 -23.84 17.99 -24.41
N LYS A 723 -24.77 18.55 -23.63
CA LYS A 723 -24.51 19.03 -22.27
C LYS A 723 -24.32 17.85 -21.31
N VAL A 724 -23.25 17.89 -20.53
CA VAL A 724 -22.94 16.96 -19.44
C VAL A 724 -23.40 17.54 -18.11
N ALA A 725 -22.94 18.75 -17.76
CA ALA A 725 -23.18 19.37 -16.45
C ALA A 725 -23.15 20.89 -16.53
N ASP A 726 -23.66 21.55 -15.48
CA ASP A 726 -23.56 23.01 -15.32
C ASP A 726 -22.24 23.43 -14.69
N GLY A 727 -21.68 24.55 -15.18
CA GLY A 727 -20.43 25.14 -14.70
C GLY A 727 -19.22 24.89 -15.60
N ASP A 728 -18.05 25.08 -15.01
CA ASP A 728 -16.71 24.96 -15.60
C ASP A 728 -16.08 23.60 -15.22
N ILE A 729 -15.06 23.14 -15.96
CA ILE A 729 -14.34 21.88 -15.69
C ILE A 729 -12.83 22.01 -15.93
N TRP A 730 -12.02 21.29 -15.14
CA TRP A 730 -10.59 21.18 -15.32
C TRP A 730 -10.17 19.70 -15.39
N SER A 731 -9.70 19.25 -16.56
CA SER A 731 -9.47 17.84 -16.91
C SER A 731 -10.72 16.99 -16.60
N ASN A 732 -10.60 15.90 -15.84
CA ASN A 732 -11.73 15.16 -15.27
C ASN A 732 -12.70 14.50 -16.29
N ALA A 733 -12.18 13.93 -17.38
CA ALA A 733 -12.88 12.90 -18.14
C ALA A 733 -11.97 11.70 -18.45
N CYS A 734 -12.53 10.49 -18.49
CA CYS A 734 -11.77 9.27 -18.76
C CYS A 734 -12.64 8.15 -19.31
N ALA A 735 -12.05 7.25 -20.11
CA ALA A 735 -12.74 6.05 -20.60
C ALA A 735 -12.69 4.88 -19.60
N TYR A 736 -13.73 4.06 -19.63
CA TYR A 736 -13.83 2.78 -18.93
C TYR A 736 -14.38 1.71 -19.90
N ARG A 737 -14.45 0.43 -19.52
CA ARG A 737 -15.01 -0.63 -20.37
C ARG A 737 -16.50 -0.39 -20.66
N GLY A 738 -16.83 -0.13 -21.92
CA GLY A 738 -18.17 0.14 -22.43
C GLY A 738 -18.58 1.62 -22.40
N GLY A 739 -17.69 2.57 -22.07
CA GLY A 739 -18.07 3.97 -22.00
C GLY A 739 -17.02 4.94 -21.49
N PHE A 740 -17.47 6.08 -20.96
CA PHE A 740 -16.62 7.10 -20.35
C PHE A 740 -17.33 7.83 -19.21
N ALA A 741 -16.54 8.39 -18.30
CA ALA A 741 -17.00 9.18 -17.18
C ALA A 741 -16.50 10.63 -17.27
N VAL A 742 -17.28 11.57 -16.74
CA VAL A 742 -16.92 12.99 -16.61
C VAL A 742 -17.24 13.45 -15.19
N ARG A 743 -16.30 14.11 -14.50
CA ARG A 743 -16.51 14.66 -13.14
C ARG A 743 -16.60 16.18 -13.14
N ALA A 744 -17.79 16.71 -12.85
CA ALA A 744 -18.05 18.14 -12.74
C ALA A 744 -18.77 18.47 -11.42
N SER A 745 -18.35 19.54 -10.74
CA SER A 745 -18.97 20.04 -9.49
C SER A 745 -19.14 18.98 -8.37
N GLY A 746 -18.20 18.03 -8.29
CA GLY A 746 -18.22 16.91 -7.33
C GLY A 746 -19.09 15.71 -7.72
N ILE A 747 -19.76 15.74 -8.87
CA ILE A 747 -20.58 14.64 -9.40
C ILE A 747 -19.83 13.95 -10.55
N ILE A 748 -19.77 12.62 -10.53
CA ILE A 748 -19.25 11.78 -11.62
C ILE A 748 -20.44 11.28 -12.43
N TYR A 749 -20.48 11.61 -13.72
CA TYR A 749 -21.50 11.19 -14.69
C TYR A 749 -20.93 10.08 -15.57
N PHE A 750 -21.66 8.97 -15.73
CA PHE A 750 -21.24 7.80 -16.51
C PHE A 750 -22.05 7.70 -17.81
N TYR A 751 -21.37 7.55 -18.95
CA TYR A 751 -21.96 7.47 -20.28
C TYR A 751 -21.50 6.20 -20.99
N ASP A 752 -22.36 5.59 -21.80
CA ASP A 752 -21.93 4.55 -22.73
C ASP A 752 -21.14 5.14 -23.93
N ASN A 753 -20.61 4.26 -24.77
CA ASN A 753 -19.87 4.63 -25.98
C ASN A 753 -20.65 5.47 -27.00
N ASP A 754 -21.98 5.42 -26.94
CA ASP A 754 -22.89 6.22 -27.77
C ASP A 754 -23.28 7.52 -27.04
N GLY A 755 -22.61 7.85 -25.93
CA GLY A 755 -22.79 9.06 -25.14
C GLY A 755 -24.16 9.15 -24.45
N ASN A 756 -24.82 8.03 -24.17
CA ASN A 756 -26.08 8.04 -23.40
C ASN A 756 -25.78 7.96 -21.91
N LEU A 757 -26.39 8.84 -21.12
CA LEU A 757 -26.20 8.85 -19.66
C LEU A 757 -26.72 7.53 -19.07
N ARG A 758 -25.85 6.83 -18.35
CA ARG A 758 -26.13 5.55 -17.68
C ARG A 758 -26.50 5.76 -16.21
N GLY A 759 -25.84 6.71 -15.55
CA GLY A 759 -26.03 7.02 -14.14
C GLY A 759 -25.05 8.09 -13.67
N GLN A 760 -25.14 8.47 -12.40
CA GLN A 760 -24.24 9.44 -11.77
C GLN A 760 -24.06 9.11 -10.29
N VAL A 761 -22.92 9.52 -9.70
CA VAL A 761 -22.63 9.39 -8.27
C VAL A 761 -22.00 10.67 -7.74
N ASP A 762 -22.33 11.06 -6.51
CA ASP A 762 -21.65 12.15 -5.80
C ASP A 762 -20.38 11.60 -5.15
N GLN A 763 -19.22 12.23 -5.40
CA GLN A 763 -17.93 11.77 -4.86
C GLN A 763 -17.88 11.70 -3.32
N ALA A 764 -18.75 12.44 -2.60
CA ALA A 764 -18.81 12.47 -1.14
C ALA A 764 -19.24 11.14 -0.50
N ILE A 765 -19.86 10.22 -1.27
CA ILE A 765 -20.19 8.87 -0.79
C ILE A 765 -18.94 8.07 -0.35
N SER A 766 -17.75 8.46 -0.83
CA SER A 766 -16.45 7.90 -0.41
C SER A 766 -16.04 8.24 1.04
N GLY A 767 -16.79 9.11 1.72
CA GLY A 767 -16.46 9.60 3.07
C GLY A 767 -15.26 10.56 3.12
N ARG A 768 -14.64 10.89 1.98
CA ARG A 768 -13.49 11.80 1.91
C ARG A 768 -13.88 13.17 1.33
N ASN A 769 -13.33 14.23 1.93
CA ASN A 769 -13.57 15.61 1.54
C ASN A 769 -12.62 16.05 0.40
N PHE A 770 -12.78 15.45 -0.78
CA PHE A 770 -12.11 15.87 -2.02
C PHE A 770 -12.65 17.23 -2.51
N ASP A 771 -11.84 18.01 -3.25
CA ASP A 771 -12.31 19.24 -3.92
C ASP A 771 -13.59 18.99 -4.72
N ARG A 772 -14.59 19.84 -4.53
CA ARG A 772 -15.88 19.82 -5.23
C ARG A 772 -16.00 20.88 -6.32
N GLY A 773 -15.02 21.77 -6.47
CA GLY A 773 -15.01 22.81 -7.47
C GLY A 773 -14.77 22.27 -8.89
N ARG A 774 -14.24 23.14 -9.74
CA ARG A 774 -13.88 22.88 -11.14
C ARG A 774 -13.03 21.61 -11.33
N GLY A 775 -12.35 21.17 -10.28
CA GLY A 775 -11.54 19.96 -10.24
C GLY A 775 -10.05 20.26 -10.33
N ASP A 776 -9.60 21.42 -9.90
CA ASP A 776 -8.21 21.85 -9.99
C ASP A 776 -7.28 20.91 -9.20
N GLY A 777 -7.67 20.53 -7.97
CA GLY A 777 -6.95 19.62 -7.07
C GLY A 777 -7.37 18.15 -7.10
N THR A 778 -8.28 17.75 -7.99
CA THR A 778 -8.80 16.37 -8.12
C THR A 778 -8.81 15.89 -9.56
N ARG A 779 -8.57 14.61 -9.81
CA ARG A 779 -8.66 14.00 -11.16
C ARG A 779 -9.35 12.64 -11.13
N ILE A 780 -10.10 12.33 -12.19
CA ILE A 780 -10.58 10.98 -12.47
C ILE A 780 -9.80 10.30 -13.60
N GLN A 781 -9.64 8.98 -13.51
CA GLN A 781 -9.11 8.12 -14.59
C GLN A 781 -9.73 6.71 -14.58
N GLY A 782 -9.52 6.00 -15.68
CA GLY A 782 -9.98 4.62 -15.87
C GLY A 782 -9.24 3.93 -17.02
N HIS A 783 -9.52 2.65 -17.21
CA HIS A 783 -9.01 1.88 -18.35
C HIS A 783 -10.16 1.25 -19.13
N ILE A 784 -10.05 1.25 -20.46
CA ILE A 784 -11.01 0.64 -21.40
C ILE A 784 -11.22 -0.88 -21.20
N ASN A 785 -10.41 -1.52 -20.36
CA ASN A 785 -10.55 -2.93 -19.99
C ASN A 785 -11.29 -3.14 -18.66
N SER A 786 -11.50 -2.08 -17.88
CA SER A 786 -11.99 -2.12 -16.51
C SER A 786 -13.32 -1.38 -16.35
N PRO A 787 -14.24 -1.85 -15.50
CA PRO A 787 -15.44 -1.10 -15.13
C PRO A 787 -15.17 0.00 -14.08
N TYR A 788 -13.98 0.07 -13.46
CA TYR A 788 -13.74 1.00 -12.36
C TYR A 788 -13.23 2.36 -12.84
N VAL A 789 -13.77 3.41 -12.22
CA VAL A 789 -13.30 4.79 -12.34
C VAL A 789 -12.70 5.20 -11.00
N PHE A 790 -11.49 5.73 -11.04
CA PHE A 790 -10.73 6.14 -9.87
C PHE A 790 -10.73 7.66 -9.76
N LEU A 791 -10.81 8.18 -8.53
CA LEU A 791 -10.72 9.59 -8.18
C LEU A 791 -9.55 9.79 -7.22
N ALA A 792 -8.59 10.64 -7.57
CA ALA A 792 -7.52 11.06 -6.66
C ALA A 792 -7.56 12.56 -6.44
N GLY A 793 -7.13 12.99 -5.25
CA GLY A 793 -7.03 14.41 -4.89
C GLY A 793 -6.58 14.59 -3.45
N THR A 794 -6.31 15.85 -3.07
CA THR A 794 -6.09 16.19 -1.67
C THR A 794 -7.38 16.24 -0.87
N THR A 795 -7.26 15.90 0.40
CA THR A 795 -8.31 15.91 1.42
C THR A 795 -7.81 16.71 2.64
N GLY A 796 -8.50 16.63 3.78
CA GLY A 796 -8.14 17.39 4.98
C GLY A 796 -6.69 17.16 5.43
N GLY A 797 -6.00 18.23 5.82
CA GLY A 797 -4.61 18.13 6.31
C GLY A 797 -3.55 17.88 5.23
N MET A 798 -3.82 18.21 3.96
CA MET A 798 -2.94 17.96 2.80
C MET A 798 -2.69 16.48 2.48
N LEU A 799 -3.50 15.58 3.05
CA LEU A 799 -3.49 14.14 2.78
C LEU A 799 -4.00 13.86 1.35
N VAL A 800 -3.21 13.18 0.52
CA VAL A 800 -3.66 12.68 -0.79
C VAL A 800 -4.35 11.35 -0.60
N SER A 801 -5.58 11.21 -1.12
CA SER A 801 -6.36 9.97 -1.06
C SER A 801 -6.80 9.53 -2.46
N LEU A 802 -7.13 8.24 -2.60
CA LEU A 802 -7.61 7.59 -3.81
C LEU A 802 -8.91 6.84 -3.50
N ALA A 803 -9.98 7.14 -4.23
CA ALA A 803 -11.26 6.43 -4.18
C ALA A 803 -11.55 5.71 -5.49
N ALA A 804 -12.30 4.61 -5.43
CA ALA A 804 -12.76 3.84 -6.58
C ALA A 804 -14.29 3.75 -6.63
N PHE A 805 -14.84 3.79 -7.84
CA PHE A 805 -16.27 3.69 -8.15
C PHE A 805 -16.50 2.68 -9.28
N ASP A 806 -17.62 1.97 -9.28
CA ASP A 806 -17.96 0.96 -10.28
C ASP A 806 -18.96 1.51 -11.31
N SER A 807 -18.61 1.50 -12.59
CA SER A 807 -19.48 2.02 -13.67
C SER A 807 -20.68 1.12 -14.00
N ARG A 808 -20.75 -0.10 -13.45
CA ARG A 808 -21.84 -1.06 -13.72
C ARG A 808 -23.11 -0.74 -12.94
N ASP A 809 -22.96 -0.28 -11.70
CA ASP A 809 -24.05 0.01 -10.76
C ASP A 809 -23.92 1.40 -10.08
N PHE A 810 -22.87 2.15 -10.41
CA PHE A 810 -22.54 3.49 -9.90
C PHE A 810 -22.24 3.52 -8.39
N SER A 811 -21.86 2.36 -7.82
CA SER A 811 -21.51 2.23 -6.41
C SER A 811 -20.10 2.73 -6.09
N PHE A 812 -19.89 3.06 -4.81
CA PHE A 812 -18.57 3.25 -4.23
C PHE A 812 -17.95 1.89 -3.88
N VAL A 813 -16.66 1.74 -4.18
CA VAL A 813 -15.92 0.48 -4.02
C VAL A 813 -15.00 0.50 -2.82
N SER A 814 -14.09 1.48 -2.74
CA SER A 814 -13.04 1.54 -1.73
C SER A 814 -12.40 2.92 -1.70
N VAL A 815 -11.81 3.30 -0.57
CA VAL A 815 -10.97 4.49 -0.45
C VAL A 815 -9.72 4.19 0.37
N GLN A 816 -8.58 4.74 -0.03
CA GLN A 816 -7.31 4.55 0.66
C GLN A 816 -6.47 5.82 0.62
N ASP A 817 -5.67 6.04 1.66
CA ASP A 817 -4.70 7.13 1.70
C ASP A 817 -3.43 6.78 0.91
N VAL A 818 -3.00 7.73 0.09
CA VAL A 818 -1.91 7.57 -0.88
C VAL A 818 -0.62 8.12 -0.28
N SER A 819 -0.62 9.40 0.11
CA SER A 819 0.59 10.07 0.60
C SER A 819 0.93 9.62 2.02
N GLU A 820 2.17 9.20 2.24
CA GLU A 820 2.74 8.99 3.57
C GLU A 820 3.16 10.32 4.23
N PRO A 821 3.33 10.37 5.58
CA PRO A 821 3.70 11.59 6.29
C PRO A 821 4.98 12.29 5.78
N GLY A 822 5.93 11.54 5.21
CA GLY A 822 7.15 12.09 4.58
C GLY A 822 6.91 12.80 3.24
N PHE A 823 5.73 12.63 2.61
CA PHE A 823 5.39 13.23 1.32
C PHE A 823 4.02 13.95 1.38
N PRO A 824 3.87 14.96 2.25
CA PRO A 824 2.61 15.70 2.38
C PRO A 824 2.21 16.30 1.03
N GLY A 825 0.91 16.29 0.71
CA GLY A 825 0.40 16.95 -0.48
C GLY A 825 0.54 18.47 -0.42
N THR A 826 0.16 19.12 -1.52
CA THR A 826 -0.11 20.56 -1.56
C THR A 826 -1.54 20.78 -2.06
N ALA A 827 -2.11 21.94 -1.78
CA ALA A 827 -3.52 22.21 -2.08
C ALA A 827 -3.86 22.30 -3.60
N ASP A 828 -2.87 22.27 -4.50
CA ASP A 828 -3.05 22.64 -5.91
C ASP A 828 -3.32 21.47 -6.87
N ARG A 829 -2.48 20.43 -6.91
CA ARG A 829 -2.49 19.43 -8.01
C ARG A 829 -2.18 17.99 -7.57
N VAL A 830 -3.02 17.09 -8.07
CA VAL A 830 -2.85 15.64 -8.07
C VAL A 830 -3.18 15.14 -9.48
N GLY A 831 -2.34 14.28 -10.03
CA GLY A 831 -2.57 13.52 -11.27
C GLY A 831 -2.64 12.02 -10.97
N LEU A 832 -3.30 11.24 -11.81
CA LEU A 832 -3.30 9.79 -11.71
C LEU A 832 -3.43 9.13 -13.09
N ALA A 833 -3.03 7.87 -13.20
CA ALA A 833 -3.26 7.04 -14.38
C ALA A 833 -3.51 5.59 -13.98
N VAL A 834 -4.31 4.88 -14.78
CA VAL A 834 -4.83 3.54 -14.49
C VAL A 834 -4.54 2.60 -15.66
N ASP A 835 -4.04 1.40 -15.36
CA ASP A 835 -3.77 0.35 -16.35
C ASP A 835 -4.90 -0.68 -16.48
N ALA A 836 -4.70 -1.66 -17.38
CA ALA A 836 -5.68 -2.70 -17.69
C ALA A 836 -5.98 -3.70 -16.55
N LEU A 837 -5.23 -3.63 -15.44
CA LEU A 837 -5.26 -4.54 -14.29
C LEU A 837 -5.69 -3.83 -13.00
N ASN A 838 -6.29 -2.65 -13.10
CA ASN A 838 -6.75 -1.84 -11.96
C ASN A 838 -5.62 -1.41 -11.00
N ARG A 839 -4.43 -1.18 -11.58
CA ARG A 839 -3.29 -0.62 -10.87
C ARG A 839 -3.18 0.85 -11.25
N VAL A 840 -2.96 1.67 -10.24
CA VAL A 840 -3.11 3.12 -10.30
C VAL A 840 -1.83 3.75 -9.84
N ILE A 841 -1.18 4.53 -10.70
CA ILE A 841 -0.21 5.50 -10.22
C ILE A 841 -0.93 6.80 -9.88
N VAL A 842 -0.68 7.31 -8.68
CA VAL A 842 -1.10 8.65 -8.25
C VAL A 842 0.16 9.47 -8.03
N ALA A 843 0.19 10.69 -8.55
CA ALA A 843 1.30 11.62 -8.43
C ALA A 843 0.81 13.00 -7.98
N TRP A 844 1.58 13.71 -7.17
CA TRP A 844 1.17 14.97 -6.54
C TRP A 844 2.36 15.88 -6.28
N THR A 845 2.10 17.19 -6.16
CA THR A 845 3.13 18.12 -5.73
C THR A 845 3.24 18.03 -4.20
N SER A 846 4.43 17.70 -3.73
CA SER A 846 4.80 17.50 -2.33
C SER A 846 5.79 18.57 -1.89
N ASN A 847 5.76 18.95 -0.61
CA ASN A 847 6.79 19.80 -0.01
C ASN A 847 7.35 19.14 1.27
N PRO A 848 8.23 18.13 1.12
CA PRO A 848 8.78 17.38 2.24
C PRO A 848 9.64 18.25 3.16
N GLU A 849 9.78 17.82 4.41
CA GLU A 849 10.61 18.54 5.39
C GLU A 849 12.08 18.62 4.93
N GLY A 850 12.67 19.81 5.05
CA GLY A 850 14.05 20.08 4.64
C GLY A 850 14.27 20.28 3.14
N TYR A 851 13.22 20.35 2.31
CA TYR A 851 13.33 20.74 0.89
C TYR A 851 13.03 22.24 0.70
N GLU A 852 13.89 22.94 -0.04
CA GLU A 852 13.76 24.37 -0.37
C GLU A 852 12.60 24.65 -1.34
N LYS A 853 12.27 23.67 -2.19
CA LYS A 853 11.26 23.76 -3.25
C LYS A 853 10.45 22.47 -3.31
N SER A 854 9.21 22.59 -3.76
CA SER A 854 8.31 21.46 -3.95
C SER A 854 8.80 20.50 -5.04
N GLN A 855 8.51 19.22 -4.84
CA GLN A 855 8.87 18.12 -5.73
C GLN A 855 7.61 17.36 -6.15
N VAL A 856 7.62 16.71 -7.31
CA VAL A 856 6.61 15.71 -7.65
C VAL A 856 6.92 14.44 -6.86
N ALA A 857 5.95 13.98 -6.08
CA ALA A 857 5.93 12.66 -5.48
C ALA A 857 4.95 11.77 -6.23
N ALA A 858 5.14 10.45 -6.17
CA ALA A 858 4.22 9.48 -6.73
C ALA A 858 4.17 8.19 -5.90
N ARG A 859 3.11 7.41 -6.07
CA ARG A 859 2.91 6.10 -5.45
C ARG A 859 2.06 5.21 -6.36
N VAL A 860 2.37 3.91 -6.40
CA VAL A 860 1.58 2.93 -7.13
C VAL A 860 0.69 2.15 -6.16
N MET A 861 -0.59 2.05 -6.49
CA MET A 861 -1.64 1.34 -5.75
C MET A 861 -2.27 0.26 -6.64
N ALA A 862 -2.97 -0.71 -6.05
CA ALA A 862 -3.78 -1.68 -6.77
C ALA A 862 -5.14 -1.88 -6.08
N LEU A 863 -6.21 -2.01 -6.86
CA LEU A 863 -7.52 -2.43 -6.37
C LEU A 863 -7.63 -3.96 -6.39
N ASN A 864 -7.82 -4.57 -5.22
CA ASN A 864 -8.28 -5.95 -5.13
C ASN A 864 -9.81 -5.97 -5.34
N GLU A 865 -10.24 -6.39 -6.53
CA GLU A 865 -11.65 -6.38 -6.92
C GLU A 865 -12.56 -7.26 -6.04
N SER A 866 -12.03 -8.39 -5.57
CA SER A 866 -12.78 -9.37 -4.76
C SER A 866 -12.90 -8.92 -3.31
N ALA A 867 -11.82 -8.39 -2.74
CA ALA A 867 -11.80 -7.86 -1.37
C ALA A 867 -12.41 -6.45 -1.26
N LYS A 868 -12.57 -5.75 -2.39
CA LYS A 868 -13.00 -4.33 -2.45
C LYS A 868 -12.08 -3.43 -1.61
N THR A 869 -10.78 -3.68 -1.66
CA THR A 869 -9.73 -2.93 -0.96
C THR A 869 -8.70 -2.38 -1.93
N ILE A 870 -8.16 -1.19 -1.63
CA ILE A 870 -7.03 -0.60 -2.37
C ILE A 870 -5.78 -0.77 -1.50
N THR A 871 -4.74 -1.40 -2.05
CA THR A 871 -3.46 -1.63 -1.35
C THR A 871 -2.30 -0.96 -2.09
N PRO A 872 -1.26 -0.48 -1.40
CA PRO A 872 -0.06 0.02 -2.04
C PRO A 872 0.75 -1.12 -2.69
N LEU A 873 1.31 -0.87 -3.86
CA LEU A 873 2.37 -1.68 -4.48
C LEU A 873 3.77 -1.10 -4.22
N THR A 874 3.86 0.18 -3.86
CA THR A 874 5.08 0.89 -3.46
C THR A 874 4.79 1.78 -2.24
N HIS A 875 5.83 2.29 -1.59
CA HIS A 875 5.75 3.53 -0.82
C HIS A 875 5.68 4.73 -1.78
N SER A 876 5.60 5.93 -1.21
CA SER A 876 5.73 7.19 -1.93
C SER A 876 7.20 7.41 -2.34
N PHE A 877 7.43 7.91 -3.55
CA PHE A 877 8.77 8.13 -4.12
C PHE A 877 8.83 9.39 -4.99
N PHE A 878 10.01 9.94 -5.21
CA PHE A 878 10.26 10.91 -6.27
C PHE A 878 10.56 10.20 -7.60
N PRO A 879 9.87 10.53 -8.70
CA PRO A 879 10.09 9.89 -10.00
C PRO A 879 11.37 10.37 -10.71
N PHE A 880 11.71 11.64 -10.51
CA PHE A 880 12.74 12.36 -11.26
C PHE A 880 14.13 12.22 -10.64
N ILE A 881 15.15 12.17 -11.51
CA ILE A 881 16.56 12.36 -11.11
C ILE A 881 16.72 13.77 -10.51
N ASN A 882 16.07 14.77 -11.10
CA ASN A 882 16.04 16.15 -10.65
C ASN A 882 15.18 16.32 -9.39
N THR A 883 15.74 15.85 -8.29
CA THR A 883 15.21 15.97 -6.94
C THR A 883 16.36 16.38 -6.02
N ALA A 884 16.26 17.54 -5.36
CA ALA A 884 17.25 17.99 -4.37
C ALA A 884 16.62 18.79 -3.23
N LYS A 885 17.25 18.74 -2.05
CA LYS A 885 16.85 19.51 -0.88
C LYS A 885 17.13 21.02 -1.03
N THR A 886 18.09 21.40 -1.86
CA THR A 886 18.55 22.79 -2.07
C THR A 886 18.95 23.01 -3.53
N GLY A 887 19.23 24.27 -3.90
CA GLY A 887 19.75 24.61 -5.23
C GLY A 887 18.66 24.91 -6.26
N GLY A 888 17.46 25.27 -5.80
CA GLY A 888 16.37 25.71 -6.67
C GLY A 888 15.65 24.63 -7.50
N ILE A 889 16.09 23.35 -7.44
CA ILE A 889 15.45 22.24 -8.15
C ILE A 889 13.98 22.10 -7.71
N ARG A 890 13.03 22.25 -8.63
CA ARG A 890 11.59 22.23 -8.38
C ARG A 890 10.89 21.37 -9.43
N SER A 891 9.91 20.57 -9.02
CA SER A 891 9.02 19.85 -9.93
C SER A 891 7.56 19.93 -9.46
N LEU A 892 6.64 20.24 -10.38
CA LEU A 892 5.21 20.44 -10.10
C LEU A 892 4.33 20.14 -11.32
N GLN A 893 3.00 20.17 -11.13
CA GLN A 893 1.99 20.10 -12.20
C GLN A 893 2.23 18.91 -13.15
N MET A 894 2.11 17.72 -12.57
CA MET A 894 2.46 16.45 -13.19
C MET A 894 1.29 15.79 -13.91
N ASN A 895 1.61 14.96 -14.92
CA ASN A 895 0.66 14.11 -15.60
C ASN A 895 1.30 12.73 -15.86
N PRO A 896 0.87 11.68 -15.15
CA PRO A 896 1.41 10.33 -15.33
C PRO A 896 0.68 9.58 -16.46
N ALA A 897 1.36 8.62 -17.07
CA ALA A 897 0.77 7.59 -17.93
C ALA A 897 1.36 6.22 -17.59
N ILE A 898 0.60 5.15 -17.82
CA ILE A 898 0.94 3.80 -17.35
C ILE A 898 0.51 2.73 -18.36
N THR A 899 1.41 1.78 -18.65
CA THR A 899 1.10 0.49 -19.28
C THR A 899 1.16 -0.60 -18.20
N THR A 900 0.83 -1.85 -18.53
CA THR A 900 0.96 -2.95 -17.56
C THR A 900 2.42 -3.31 -17.19
N LYS A 901 3.42 -2.64 -17.80
CA LYS A 901 4.86 -2.93 -17.62
C LYS A 901 5.74 -1.70 -17.38
N GLN A 902 5.31 -0.50 -17.77
CA GLN A 902 6.07 0.74 -17.64
C GLN A 902 5.21 1.91 -17.18
N ILE A 903 5.84 2.88 -16.55
CA ILE A 903 5.26 4.11 -16.04
C ILE A 903 6.05 5.28 -16.63
N MET A 904 5.34 6.33 -17.02
CA MET A 904 5.91 7.61 -17.42
C MET A 904 5.29 8.72 -16.56
N ILE A 905 6.09 9.67 -16.11
CA ILE A 905 5.58 10.89 -15.47
C ILE A 905 6.19 12.10 -16.17
N ALA A 906 5.32 12.96 -16.69
CA ALA A 906 5.67 14.28 -17.18
C ALA A 906 5.36 15.33 -16.09
N ALA A 907 6.13 16.41 -16.04
CA ALA A 907 5.95 17.53 -15.12
C ALA A 907 6.58 18.81 -15.71
N LYS A 908 6.47 19.91 -14.97
CA LYS A 908 7.23 21.14 -15.25
C LYS A 908 7.99 21.63 -14.02
N GLY A 909 8.97 22.51 -14.23
CA GLY A 909 9.66 23.19 -13.14
C GLY A 909 11.05 23.69 -13.51
N GLU A 910 11.96 23.71 -12.53
CA GLU A 910 13.35 24.14 -12.68
C GLU A 910 14.26 22.95 -12.36
N ILE A 911 15.10 22.56 -13.32
CA ILE A 911 15.90 21.34 -13.25
C ILE A 911 17.35 21.60 -13.65
N ASN A 912 18.22 20.62 -13.39
CA ASN A 912 19.53 20.54 -14.02
C ASN A 912 19.40 19.77 -15.34
N MET A 913 19.64 20.42 -16.48
CA MET A 913 19.49 19.86 -17.82
C MET A 913 20.50 18.74 -18.14
N GLN A 914 21.52 18.52 -17.30
CA GLN A 914 22.44 17.39 -17.41
C GLN A 914 22.17 16.29 -16.38
N ASN A 915 21.03 16.35 -15.68
CA ASN A 915 20.60 15.41 -14.64
C ASN A 915 21.58 15.32 -13.46
N LYS A 916 22.13 16.48 -13.07
CA LYS A 916 23.03 16.70 -11.93
C LYS A 916 22.41 17.67 -10.91
N PRO A 917 21.37 17.24 -10.18
CA PRO A 917 20.64 18.11 -9.26
C PRO A 917 21.52 18.69 -8.13
N GLU A 918 22.65 18.06 -7.82
CA GLU A 918 23.64 18.54 -6.86
C GLU A 918 24.34 19.83 -7.29
N LEU A 919 24.29 20.19 -8.57
CA LEU A 919 24.80 21.45 -9.12
C LEU A 919 23.75 22.58 -9.12
N GLY A 920 22.51 22.28 -8.72
CA GLY A 920 21.37 23.19 -8.79
C GLY A 920 20.75 23.30 -10.19
N ALA A 921 19.64 24.02 -10.27
CA ALA A 921 18.90 24.23 -11.51
C ALA A 921 19.66 25.16 -12.48
N ASP A 922 19.72 24.77 -13.76
CA ASP A 922 20.27 25.57 -14.86
C ASP A 922 19.28 25.77 -16.02
N SER A 923 18.08 25.17 -15.95
CA SER A 923 17.01 25.38 -16.92
C SER A 923 16.35 26.77 -16.79
N PRO A 924 15.68 27.25 -17.85
CA PRO A 924 14.67 28.30 -17.72
C PRO A 924 13.55 27.89 -16.74
N THR A 925 12.80 28.88 -16.26
CA THR A 925 11.64 28.69 -15.37
C THR A 925 10.53 27.89 -16.05
N GLU A 926 10.01 26.90 -15.34
CA GLU A 926 8.87 26.05 -15.73
C GLU A 926 8.99 25.33 -17.08
N VAL A 927 10.17 24.77 -17.37
CA VAL A 927 10.38 23.89 -18.55
C VAL A 927 9.61 22.58 -18.40
N ASN A 928 9.10 22.02 -19.51
CA ASN A 928 8.44 20.71 -19.57
C ASN A 928 9.47 19.57 -19.69
N PHE A 929 9.34 18.55 -18.84
CA PHE A 929 10.18 17.35 -18.86
C PHE A 929 9.42 16.10 -18.43
N TYR A 930 10.00 14.93 -18.70
CA TYR A 930 9.42 13.63 -18.33
C TYR A 930 10.49 12.59 -18.01
N THR A 931 10.08 11.50 -17.36
CA THR A 931 10.91 10.32 -17.07
C THR A 931 10.12 9.04 -17.29
N VAL A 932 10.79 7.92 -17.60
CA VAL A 932 10.14 6.60 -17.81
C VAL A 932 10.84 5.54 -16.97
N PHE A 933 10.08 4.67 -16.32
CA PHE A 933 10.59 3.60 -15.46
C PHE A 933 9.68 2.36 -15.45
N THR A 934 10.18 1.26 -14.89
CA THR A 934 9.44 -0.01 -14.81
C THR A 934 8.24 0.06 -13.84
N HIS A 935 7.16 -0.65 -14.16
CA HIS A 935 6.08 -0.91 -13.21
C HIS A 935 6.59 -1.81 -12.05
N PRO A 936 6.21 -1.60 -10.77
CA PRO A 936 6.59 -2.46 -9.62
C PRO A 936 6.15 -3.94 -9.70
N ALA A 937 5.40 -4.32 -10.73
CA ALA A 937 4.73 -5.60 -10.85
C ALA A 937 4.39 -5.86 -12.33
N PRO A 938 5.38 -5.95 -13.24
CA PRO A 938 5.12 -5.99 -14.67
C PRO A 938 4.29 -7.23 -15.05
N ALA A 939 3.25 -7.04 -15.86
CA ALA A 939 2.31 -8.10 -16.25
C ALA A 939 1.89 -7.96 -17.72
N GLU A 940 1.36 -9.03 -18.31
CA GLU A 940 0.73 -8.95 -19.64
C GLU A 940 -0.56 -8.15 -19.61
N ASP A 941 -0.89 -7.49 -20.72
CA ASP A 941 -2.10 -6.70 -20.86
C ASP A 941 -3.29 -7.61 -21.26
N PRO A 942 -4.33 -7.74 -20.41
CA PRO A 942 -5.54 -8.50 -20.73
C PRO A 942 -6.49 -7.80 -21.71
N THR A 943 -6.22 -6.56 -22.11
CA THR A 943 -7.07 -5.78 -23.00
C THR A 943 -7.13 -6.41 -24.41
N PRO A 944 -8.32 -6.62 -25.00
CA PRO A 944 -8.42 -7.04 -26.39
C PRO A 944 -7.72 -6.05 -27.34
N GLY A 945 -6.84 -6.56 -28.19
CA GLY A 945 -6.14 -5.75 -29.19
C GLY A 945 -7.09 -5.16 -30.25
N VAL A 946 -6.58 -4.22 -31.04
CA VAL A 946 -7.37 -3.56 -32.09
C VAL A 946 -7.98 -4.59 -33.06
N GLY A 947 -9.29 -4.49 -33.24
CA GLY A 947 -10.06 -5.40 -34.08
C GLY A 947 -10.41 -6.74 -33.44
N GLY A 948 -10.41 -6.84 -32.10
CA GLY A 948 -10.95 -7.97 -31.35
C GLY A 948 -9.92 -9.03 -30.91
N PRO A 949 -10.31 -9.97 -30.03
CA PRO A 949 -9.43 -11.02 -29.53
C PRO A 949 -8.94 -11.95 -30.65
N ALA A 950 -7.71 -12.46 -30.51
CA ALA A 950 -7.22 -13.52 -31.38
C ALA A 950 -8.09 -14.79 -31.22
N PRO A 951 -8.50 -15.44 -32.33
CA PRO A 951 -9.32 -16.64 -32.24
C PRO A 951 -8.51 -17.83 -31.72
N THR A 952 -9.15 -18.70 -30.94
CA THR A 952 -8.51 -19.90 -30.40
C THR A 952 -8.07 -20.84 -31.53
N LEU A 953 -6.77 -21.13 -31.58
CA LEU A 953 -6.18 -22.11 -32.49
C LEU A 953 -6.46 -23.54 -31.97
N SER A 954 -7.20 -24.31 -32.74
CA SER A 954 -7.52 -25.73 -32.47
C SER A 954 -6.63 -26.64 -33.31
N VAL A 955 -5.87 -27.51 -32.65
CA VAL A 955 -4.93 -28.46 -33.26
C VAL A 955 -5.41 -29.89 -33.03
N ARG A 956 -5.52 -30.69 -34.10
CA ARG A 956 -5.91 -32.10 -34.03
C ARG A 956 -4.97 -32.97 -34.87
N LEU A 957 -4.25 -33.87 -34.22
CA LEU A 957 -3.48 -34.93 -34.88
C LEU A 957 -4.42 -36.04 -35.35
N THR A 958 -4.18 -36.60 -36.54
CA THR A 958 -4.83 -37.82 -37.05
C THR A 958 -3.88 -38.52 -38.01
N GLY A 959 -3.40 -39.70 -37.61
CA GLY A 959 -2.34 -40.41 -38.34
C GLY A 959 -1.07 -39.57 -38.44
N THR A 960 -0.52 -39.44 -39.64
CA THR A 960 0.65 -38.60 -39.96
C THR A 960 0.29 -37.15 -40.32
N THR A 961 -0.93 -36.69 -40.01
CA THR A 961 -1.39 -35.34 -40.35
C THR A 961 -1.90 -34.57 -39.14
N VAL A 962 -1.60 -33.28 -39.09
CA VAL A 962 -2.11 -32.31 -38.12
C VAL A 962 -3.09 -31.39 -38.85
N THR A 963 -4.32 -31.34 -38.36
CA THR A 963 -5.30 -30.31 -38.76
C THR A 963 -5.18 -29.14 -37.79
N VAL A 964 -4.86 -27.96 -38.30
CA VAL A 964 -4.81 -26.70 -37.55
C VAL A 964 -5.95 -25.81 -38.03
N SER A 965 -6.71 -25.26 -37.10
CA SER A 965 -7.98 -24.59 -37.41
C SER A 965 -8.29 -23.49 -36.40
N TRP A 966 -9.22 -22.60 -36.73
CA TRP A 966 -9.77 -21.60 -35.82
C TRP A 966 -11.23 -21.31 -36.16
N ALA A 967 -11.94 -20.56 -35.31
CA ALA A 967 -13.35 -20.24 -35.53
C ALA A 967 -13.58 -19.62 -36.93
N PRO A 968 -14.43 -20.19 -37.80
CA PRO A 968 -14.63 -19.69 -39.18
C PRO A 968 -15.15 -18.24 -39.26
N ALA A 969 -15.83 -17.77 -38.21
CA ALA A 969 -16.28 -16.37 -38.10
C ALA A 969 -15.14 -15.35 -37.89
N ALA A 970 -13.93 -15.80 -37.51
CA ALA A 970 -12.78 -14.93 -37.30
C ALA A 970 -11.99 -14.74 -38.62
N THR A 971 -12.41 -13.76 -39.41
CA THR A 971 -11.78 -13.36 -40.68
C THR A 971 -10.49 -12.56 -40.48
N GLY A 972 -9.63 -12.53 -41.50
CA GLY A 972 -8.40 -11.70 -41.50
C GLY A 972 -7.19 -12.32 -40.80
N TRP A 973 -7.23 -13.63 -40.51
CA TRP A 973 -6.12 -14.38 -39.93
C TRP A 973 -5.55 -15.38 -40.93
N VAL A 974 -4.23 -15.54 -40.94
CA VAL A 974 -3.53 -16.62 -41.65
C VAL A 974 -2.72 -17.45 -40.67
N LEU A 975 -2.65 -18.75 -40.93
CA LEU A 975 -1.73 -19.64 -40.23
C LEU A 975 -0.32 -19.43 -40.76
N GLN A 976 0.64 -19.26 -39.85
CA GLN A 976 2.06 -19.23 -40.15
C GLN A 976 2.81 -20.33 -39.41
N ALA A 977 3.94 -20.77 -39.96
CA ALA A 977 4.86 -21.68 -39.30
C ALA A 977 6.32 -21.24 -39.38
N THR A 978 7.11 -21.73 -38.44
CA THR A 978 8.56 -21.61 -38.41
C THR A 978 9.20 -22.90 -37.87
N ASP A 979 10.47 -23.13 -38.21
CA ASP A 979 11.28 -24.26 -37.73
C ASP A 979 12.00 -23.97 -36.40
N SER A 980 12.07 -22.70 -35.99
CA SER A 980 12.75 -22.27 -34.77
C SER A 980 12.03 -21.11 -34.09
N LEU A 981 11.98 -21.11 -32.76
CA LEU A 981 11.56 -19.94 -31.98
C LEU A 981 12.74 -19.05 -31.54
N SER A 982 13.99 -19.51 -31.65
CA SER A 982 15.17 -18.69 -31.31
C SER A 982 15.58 -17.75 -32.44
N THR A 983 15.33 -18.14 -33.69
CA THR A 983 15.56 -17.34 -34.90
C THR A 983 14.35 -17.44 -35.84
N PRO A 984 13.17 -16.93 -35.43
CA PRO A 984 11.91 -17.23 -36.08
C PRO A 984 11.79 -16.58 -37.47
N ASN A 985 11.71 -17.43 -38.50
CA ASN A 985 11.31 -17.04 -39.85
C ASN A 985 9.90 -17.61 -40.13
N TRP A 986 8.89 -16.76 -40.03
CA TRP A 986 7.48 -17.16 -40.14
C TRP A 986 6.98 -17.10 -41.58
N THR A 987 6.47 -18.21 -42.08
CA THR A 987 5.93 -18.34 -43.45
C THR A 987 4.48 -18.80 -43.41
N ASN A 988 3.62 -18.35 -44.33
CA ASN A 988 2.21 -18.75 -44.37
C ASN A 988 2.07 -20.25 -44.71
N VAL A 989 1.14 -20.95 -44.04
CA VAL A 989 0.92 -22.39 -44.21
C VAL A 989 -0.56 -22.69 -44.50
N GLY A 990 -0.80 -23.26 -45.68
CA GLY A 990 -2.14 -23.51 -46.19
C GLY A 990 -2.79 -22.28 -46.82
N THR A 991 -3.89 -22.50 -47.53
CA THR A 991 -4.70 -21.46 -48.21
C THR A 991 -6.14 -21.42 -47.72
N ALA A 992 -6.51 -22.24 -46.74
CA ALA A 992 -7.86 -22.38 -46.20
C ALA A 992 -7.82 -22.71 -44.71
N ASN A 993 -8.88 -22.36 -43.98
CA ASN A 993 -9.14 -22.81 -42.61
C ASN A 993 -10.27 -23.86 -42.67
N PRO A 994 -10.08 -25.11 -42.23
CA PRO A 994 -8.88 -25.64 -41.55
C PRO A 994 -7.71 -25.94 -42.51
N THR A 995 -6.48 -25.77 -42.03
CA THR A 995 -5.25 -26.21 -42.72
C THR A 995 -4.90 -27.63 -42.30
N VAL A 996 -4.70 -28.54 -43.26
CA VAL A 996 -4.15 -29.89 -42.99
C VAL A 996 -2.66 -29.92 -43.36
N ILE A 997 -1.83 -30.45 -42.48
CA ILE A 997 -0.37 -30.44 -42.57
C ILE A 997 0.18 -31.84 -42.33
N THR A 998 1.04 -32.36 -43.21
CA THR A 998 1.75 -33.61 -42.97
C THR A 998 2.87 -33.41 -41.95
N VAL A 999 2.97 -34.29 -40.96
CA VAL A 999 4.04 -34.27 -39.96
C VAL A 999 5.37 -34.65 -40.63
N GLY A 1000 6.29 -33.70 -40.68
CA GLY A 1000 7.66 -33.89 -41.16
C GLY A 1000 8.64 -34.20 -40.02
N PRO A 1001 9.92 -34.46 -40.33
CA PRO A 1001 10.98 -34.58 -39.33
C PRO A 1001 11.30 -33.22 -38.68
N GLY A 1002 11.54 -33.23 -37.37
CA GLY A 1002 11.85 -32.03 -36.59
C GLY A 1002 10.62 -31.35 -35.97
N ALA A 1003 10.86 -30.30 -35.19
CA ALA A 1003 9.79 -29.49 -34.60
C ALA A 1003 9.30 -28.42 -35.60
N LYS A 1004 7.98 -28.25 -35.70
CA LYS A 1004 7.35 -27.10 -36.37
C LYS A 1004 6.52 -26.34 -35.35
N PHE A 1005 6.67 -25.03 -35.34
CA PHE A 1005 5.88 -24.12 -34.51
C PHE A 1005 4.86 -23.39 -35.37
N TYR A 1006 3.67 -23.15 -34.83
CA TYR A 1006 2.55 -22.53 -35.54
C TYR A 1006 2.03 -21.30 -34.78
N ARG A 1007 1.62 -20.26 -35.52
CA ARG A 1007 0.89 -19.11 -34.98
C ARG A 1007 -0.21 -18.67 -35.93
N LEU A 1008 -1.23 -18.00 -35.40
CA LEU A 1008 -2.08 -17.16 -36.23
C LEU A 1008 -1.47 -15.76 -36.30
N GLN A 1009 -1.35 -15.25 -37.52
CA GLN A 1009 -0.94 -13.88 -37.80
C GLN A 1009 -2.13 -13.17 -38.43
N ARG A 1010 -2.51 -12.01 -37.88
CA ARG A 1010 -3.48 -11.14 -38.53
C ARG A 1010 -2.82 -10.53 -39.77
N GLN A 1011 -3.54 -10.49 -40.89
CA GLN A 1011 -3.11 -9.78 -42.11
C GLN A 1011 -3.45 -8.30 -42.04
#